data_AF-A0A7R9A8Y8-F1
#
_entry.id   AF-A0A7R9A8Y8-F1
#
_cell.length_a   1.000
_cell.length_b   1.000
_cell.length_c   1.000
_cell.angle_alpha   90.00
_cell.angle_beta   90.00
_cell.angle_gamma   90.00
#
_symmetry.space_group_name_H-M   'P 1'
#
loop_
_entity.id
_entity.type
_entity.pdbx_description
1 polymer ?
#
loop_
_entity_poly.entity_id
_entity_poly.type
_entity_poly.pdbx_seq_one_letter_code
_entity_poly.pdbx_strand_id
1 'polypeptide(L)'
;MRMVSKEIRFALSLWLFIGGISLPSVNAWEREAILDPEGKVHLAWTPDLDAKVIEFEYTVQTLGWIGLGFSPTGGMRDSDVITAWIKDGQVFFADRHVPVDHELPRVDDVPNYNLISAVETGTATVIRFTREFDTCDLDQDYYITNDTVRVIFAYGDADPEGEDPYYHEGNRGTKSIYLLDPPLGEIPDDPSIKEWAAKTQTVIPAVNTAYWCSIRKTPVLDGTHHVIGYQPNVKPGNEKYVHHLLMYACNVPEEQEGMFDAWAEQDGVLCFGPDNPLEWRQCRSVLVAWAVGGEGDTYPENVGYVLPARGMYFMMEMHYDNPELVSGVQDDSGVTIYYTDVLRPLEMATMEVGSAVDPSQITPARQSLFYNIGHCSPSCTQATLPTEGIHVFAGILHSHLIGRQMRVRLFRNGQEMPWLQNDDNYDFNFQQMRVFREPITLYPGDHLVMGKFPLDSVTIGGFKTTEEMCLAFLQYYPAQNVAACLSIPDYDAIKNLFGITDLWFNPENYEYMVGDQTMVDYLNGFDWSGIDMDDYQHLLRYDPHWTTQPDTLRGARTLFVARRGAFSIPRRLRPAESRVWKRRNCLSIVVDQGVTERVAKMALKAIQFTLGIWFVFGGISLPSANGWEREETLDYDEKVHLSWTPDVRAGVIEFEYAVRTLGWVGLGFSSSGGMRDSDVVMGWVKDGKVFFTGDTTHVIYAYGDSDPAGDDPPYHGPVNRGSKRVFAGEIPADPSIKKWLVTSNMTIPEADTTYWCSIHKTPEVNVTHHVIGYEPYLDPESEDYVHHLILYACSIPKELEAKFDSWARQDGVLCYGPDHPREWMRCRLALVGWAVGGEGETYPKNVGYVLPAGGMFFMMEMHYNNPEKVTGIYDNSGITVFYTDVLRPLEMANLEIGAAVGPTQIIPARQNLFVNVGHCSSECTATAIPPGGIHIFSGFLHSHLIECYYNSSNRKSVTVGGFGTQEEMCLAFLHYYPAQKIASCLSLPSYEKLFALLRISNVRLEPKDGYEYMVSNNGKNQTLVDYLDELDWSHFDIEGLQRLLRYDPHNELCRANDDNLILPRNATTSYPDVVDPWMPPKRNCSN
;
A
#
# COMPACT_ATOMS: atom_id res chain seq x y z
N MET A 1 54.75 15.90 -61.41
CA MET A 1 56.15 15.57 -61.77
C MET A 1 56.29 14.03 -61.76
N ARG A 2 57.31 13.45 -62.40
CA ARG A 2 57.48 12.02 -62.74
C ARG A 2 56.92 10.92 -61.79
N MET A 3 56.23 9.94 -62.41
CA MET A 3 56.37 8.46 -62.29
C MET A 3 56.08 7.69 -60.98
N VAL A 4 55.09 6.76 -61.06
CA VAL A 4 55.20 5.27 -60.92
C VAL A 4 56.16 4.73 -59.83
N SER A 5 55.75 3.90 -58.84
CA SER A 5 55.18 2.54 -59.02
C SER A 5 54.48 1.92 -57.77
N LYS A 6 53.55 0.95 -57.99
CA LYS A 6 53.33 -0.36 -57.29
C LYS A 6 53.28 -0.43 -55.73
N GLU A 7 52.43 -1.23 -55.05
CA GLU A 7 51.32 -2.13 -55.45
C GLU A 7 50.46 -2.59 -54.23
N ILE A 8 49.17 -2.91 -54.48
CA ILE A 8 48.20 -3.75 -53.69
C ILE A 8 48.10 -3.59 -52.14
N ARG A 9 46.99 -3.01 -51.63
CA ARG A 9 45.89 -3.70 -50.87
C ARG A 9 44.82 -2.73 -50.34
N PHE A 10 43.56 -3.21 -50.31
CA PHE A 10 42.37 -2.76 -49.55
C PHE A 10 42.19 -1.28 -49.14
N ALA A 11 41.16 -0.61 -49.67
CA ALA A 11 40.22 0.25 -48.92
C ALA A 11 39.04 0.77 -49.79
N LEU A 12 38.00 1.23 -49.09
CA LEU A 12 36.71 1.80 -49.52
C LEU A 12 36.69 2.72 -50.75
N SER A 13 35.64 2.59 -51.57
CA SER A 13 34.73 3.65 -52.09
C SER A 13 33.88 3.09 -53.24
N LEU A 14 32.67 3.56 -53.56
CA LEU A 14 31.61 4.29 -52.82
C LEU A 14 30.34 4.08 -53.70
N TRP A 15 29.15 4.01 -53.10
CA TRP A 15 27.90 3.85 -53.87
C TRP A 15 27.60 5.03 -54.81
N LEU A 16 26.81 4.79 -55.87
CA LEU A 16 25.60 5.58 -56.16
C LEU A 16 24.71 4.95 -57.24
N PHE A 17 23.40 5.11 -57.07
CA PHE A 17 22.28 4.83 -58.01
C PHE A 17 22.12 3.40 -58.59
N ILE A 18 21.19 2.63 -58.00
CA ILE A 18 19.82 2.54 -58.54
C ILE A 18 18.86 2.81 -57.37
N GLY A 19 17.79 3.58 -57.59
CA GLY A 19 16.77 3.83 -56.57
C GLY A 19 15.73 2.70 -56.53
N GLY A 20 15.58 2.06 -55.36
CA GLY A 20 14.38 1.28 -55.07
C GLY A 20 13.20 2.21 -54.75
N ILE A 21 12.00 1.82 -55.15
CA ILE A 21 10.78 2.45 -54.63
C ILE A 21 10.57 1.85 -53.25
N SER A 22 10.74 2.64 -52.19
CA SER A 22 10.13 2.29 -50.90
C SER A 22 8.62 2.36 -51.09
N LEU A 23 7.98 1.18 -51.06
CA LEU A 23 6.59 1.10 -50.62
C LEU A 23 6.50 1.83 -49.26
N PRO A 24 5.39 2.53 -48.94
CA PRO A 24 5.19 2.96 -47.57
C PRO A 24 5.23 1.73 -46.66
N SER A 25 5.71 1.90 -45.44
CA SER A 25 5.54 0.88 -44.41
C SER A 25 4.06 0.53 -44.33
N VAL A 26 3.75 -0.76 -44.35
CA VAL A 26 2.62 -1.24 -43.54
C VAL A 26 2.94 -0.72 -42.14
N ASN A 27 2.07 0.11 -41.56
CA ASN A 27 2.30 0.58 -40.21
C ASN A 27 2.34 -0.65 -39.32
N ALA A 28 3.52 -0.96 -38.78
CA ALA A 28 3.64 -1.98 -37.75
C ALA A 28 2.84 -1.50 -36.54
N TRP A 29 2.05 -2.39 -35.96
CA TRP A 29 1.43 -2.15 -34.67
C TRP A 29 2.52 -1.98 -33.61
N GLU A 30 2.24 -1.17 -32.60
CA GLU A 30 3.22 -0.99 -31.51
C GLU A 30 3.23 -2.19 -30.56
N ARG A 31 2.12 -2.93 -30.50
CA ARG A 31 1.90 -4.11 -29.65
C ARG A 31 1.11 -5.15 -30.41
N GLU A 32 1.41 -6.42 -30.17
CA GLU A 32 0.65 -7.56 -30.67
C GLU A 32 0.62 -8.68 -29.63
N ALA A 33 -0.45 -9.49 -29.67
CA ALA A 33 -0.65 -10.62 -28.78
C ALA A 33 -1.45 -11.72 -29.50
N ILE A 34 -0.89 -12.94 -29.46
CA ILE A 34 -1.66 -14.16 -29.66
C ILE A 34 -2.48 -14.42 -28.39
N LEU A 35 -3.79 -14.62 -28.54
CA LEU A 35 -4.72 -14.82 -27.42
C LEU A 35 -5.02 -16.31 -27.14
N ASP A 36 -4.92 -17.18 -28.14
CA ASP A 36 -5.20 -18.62 -28.03
C ASP A 36 -3.93 -19.50 -28.15
N PRO A 37 -3.87 -20.66 -27.47
CA PRO A 37 -2.73 -21.59 -27.59
C PRO A 37 -2.48 -22.10 -29.02
N GLU A 38 -3.51 -22.12 -29.87
CA GLU A 38 -3.41 -22.56 -31.27
C GLU A 38 -2.95 -21.49 -32.26
N GLY A 39 -2.81 -20.22 -31.86
CA GLY A 39 -2.36 -19.13 -32.74
C GLY A 39 -3.37 -18.71 -33.82
N LYS A 40 -4.67 -18.91 -33.60
CA LYS A 40 -5.76 -18.51 -34.51
C LYS A 40 -6.26 -17.10 -34.24
N VAL A 41 -6.10 -16.60 -33.02
CA VAL A 41 -6.72 -15.39 -32.48
C VAL A 41 -5.62 -14.39 -32.16
N HIS A 42 -5.59 -13.29 -32.90
CA HIS A 42 -4.53 -12.29 -32.85
C HIS A 42 -5.12 -10.90 -32.64
N LEU A 43 -4.62 -10.20 -31.63
CA LEU A 43 -4.91 -8.79 -31.38
C LEU A 43 -3.63 -7.98 -31.59
N ALA A 44 -3.72 -6.90 -32.36
CA ALA A 44 -2.64 -5.92 -32.50
C ALA A 44 -3.21 -4.50 -32.29
N TRP A 45 -2.46 -3.62 -31.64
CA TRP A 45 -2.99 -2.30 -31.25
C TRP A 45 -1.94 -1.21 -31.04
N THR A 46 -2.41 0.04 -31.10
CA THR A 46 -1.63 1.26 -30.87
C THR A 46 -2.48 2.27 -30.07
N PRO A 47 -2.08 2.63 -28.84
CA PRO A 47 -2.75 3.64 -28.02
C PRO A 47 -2.19 5.05 -28.28
N ASP A 48 -3.05 5.98 -28.72
CA ASP A 48 -2.77 7.42 -28.70
C ASP A 48 -3.09 7.96 -27.29
N LEU A 49 -2.03 8.17 -26.50
CA LEU A 49 -2.12 8.65 -25.12
C LEU A 49 -2.53 10.13 -25.00
N ASP A 50 -2.27 10.95 -26.03
CA ASP A 50 -2.64 12.37 -26.07
C ASP A 50 -4.13 12.54 -26.45
N ALA A 51 -4.62 11.73 -27.39
CA ALA A 51 -6.03 11.68 -27.78
C ALA A 51 -6.90 10.83 -26.86
N LYS A 52 -6.30 9.97 -26.02
CA LYS A 52 -6.96 8.94 -25.21
C LYS A 52 -7.82 7.97 -26.04
N VAL A 53 -7.29 7.51 -27.17
CA VAL A 53 -7.93 6.57 -28.10
C VAL A 53 -6.98 5.43 -28.45
N ILE A 54 -7.46 4.18 -28.48
CA ILE A 54 -6.70 3.04 -29.01
C ILE A 54 -7.24 2.66 -30.39
N GLU A 55 -6.36 2.50 -31.39
CA GLU A 55 -6.69 1.78 -32.63
C GLU A 55 -6.29 0.30 -32.46
N PHE A 56 -7.21 -0.59 -32.82
CA PHE A 56 -7.06 -2.04 -32.75
C PHE A 56 -7.21 -2.69 -34.13
N GLU A 57 -6.57 -3.83 -34.31
CA GLU A 57 -6.82 -4.81 -35.37
C GLU A 57 -6.94 -6.21 -34.77
N TYR A 58 -8.11 -6.80 -34.97
CA TYR A 58 -8.46 -8.10 -34.43
C TYR A 58 -8.65 -9.09 -35.58
N THR A 59 -7.91 -10.18 -35.53
CA THR A 59 -7.85 -11.21 -36.58
C THR A 59 -8.15 -12.58 -35.97
N VAL A 60 -9.12 -13.29 -36.53
CA VAL A 60 -9.45 -14.67 -36.15
C VAL A 60 -9.46 -15.57 -37.37
N GLN A 61 -8.83 -16.74 -37.30
CA GLN A 61 -8.85 -17.77 -38.36
C GLN A 61 -10.22 -18.48 -38.47
N THR A 62 -11.27 -17.73 -38.82
CA THR A 62 -12.62 -18.20 -39.15
C THR A 62 -13.17 -17.52 -40.41
N LEU A 63 -14.31 -18.00 -40.92
CA LEU A 63 -15.15 -17.37 -41.94
C LEU A 63 -16.59 -17.27 -41.40
N GLY A 64 -16.70 -16.53 -40.30
CA GLY A 64 -17.89 -16.45 -39.47
C GLY A 64 -17.74 -15.34 -38.45
N TRP A 65 -18.65 -15.32 -37.46
CA TRP A 65 -18.67 -14.24 -36.49
C TRP A 65 -17.53 -14.29 -35.48
N ILE A 66 -17.07 -13.11 -35.07
CA ILE A 66 -16.01 -12.90 -34.09
C ILE A 66 -16.46 -11.89 -33.03
N GLY A 67 -15.93 -12.04 -31.82
CA GLY A 67 -16.15 -11.15 -30.68
C GLY A 67 -14.85 -10.88 -29.92
N LEU A 68 -14.69 -9.64 -29.45
CA LEU A 68 -13.55 -9.12 -28.68
C LEU A 68 -14.01 -7.99 -27.75
N GLY A 69 -13.33 -7.85 -26.61
CA GLY A 69 -13.40 -6.72 -25.69
C GLY A 69 -12.19 -6.71 -24.73
N PHE A 70 -12.38 -6.20 -23.51
CA PHE A 70 -11.33 -5.98 -22.48
C PHE A 70 -11.73 -6.66 -21.14
N SER A 71 -11.09 -6.44 -19.94
CA SER A 71 -11.68 -6.50 -18.54
C SER A 71 -10.79 -6.89 -17.29
N PRO A 72 -11.42 -7.07 -16.07
CA PRO A 72 -10.94 -7.73 -14.79
C PRO A 72 -10.99 -9.26 -14.34
N THR A 73 -11.61 -10.31 -14.93
CA THR A 73 -11.83 -11.74 -14.41
C THR A 73 -11.79 -13.09 -15.30
N GLY A 74 -12.95 -13.66 -15.78
CA GLY A 74 -13.31 -14.99 -16.43
C GLY A 74 -14.08 -15.11 -17.83
N GLY A 75 -15.35 -15.62 -17.99
CA GLY A 75 -16.06 -15.93 -19.30
C GLY A 75 -17.65 -15.80 -19.57
N MET A 76 -18.19 -14.74 -20.28
CA MET A 76 -19.59 -14.11 -20.54
C MET A 76 -20.52 -13.28 -19.50
N ARG A 77 -20.31 -11.98 -19.06
CA ARG A 77 -21.05 -10.99 -18.12
C ARG A 77 -20.16 -9.79 -17.61
N ASP A 78 -20.67 -8.61 -17.21
CA ASP A 78 -19.91 -7.32 -17.07
C ASP A 78 -18.87 -7.11 -18.15
N SER A 79 -19.39 -6.79 -19.34
CA SER A 79 -18.95 -7.37 -20.59
C SER A 79 -19.31 -6.63 -21.93
N ASP A 80 -18.35 -6.01 -22.65
CA ASP A 80 -18.42 -5.45 -24.02
C ASP A 80 -18.10 -6.47 -25.14
N VAL A 81 -18.88 -6.59 -26.22
CA VAL A 81 -18.29 -7.13 -27.47
C VAL A 81 -18.80 -6.29 -28.61
N ILE A 82 -17.85 -5.66 -29.28
CA ILE A 82 -17.94 -5.59 -30.72
C ILE A 82 -18.12 -7.02 -31.27
N THR A 83 -19.32 -7.28 -31.77
CA THR A 83 -19.65 -8.51 -32.50
C THR A 83 -19.61 -8.20 -33.98
N ALA A 84 -18.85 -8.98 -34.75
CA ALA A 84 -18.64 -8.69 -36.17
C ALA A 84 -18.66 -9.93 -37.06
N TRP A 85 -19.22 -9.80 -38.26
CA TRP A 85 -19.20 -10.81 -39.34
C TRP A 85 -19.50 -10.15 -40.70
N ILE A 86 -19.34 -10.87 -41.82
CA ILE A 86 -19.44 -10.29 -43.18
C ILE A 86 -20.25 -11.16 -44.14
N LYS A 87 -21.57 -11.16 -43.96
CA LYS A 87 -22.48 -11.98 -44.77
C LYS A 87 -22.85 -11.32 -46.09
N ASP A 88 -22.75 -12.06 -47.19
CA ASP A 88 -23.06 -11.61 -48.56
C ASP A 88 -22.37 -10.28 -48.99
N GLY A 89 -21.24 -9.94 -48.34
CA GLY A 89 -20.52 -8.67 -48.55
C GLY A 89 -21.10 -7.47 -47.80
N GLN A 90 -22.08 -7.67 -46.93
CA GLN A 90 -22.52 -6.70 -45.92
C GLN A 90 -21.76 -6.94 -44.62
N VAL A 91 -21.14 -5.90 -44.08
CA VAL A 91 -20.54 -5.93 -42.73
C VAL A 91 -21.65 -5.83 -41.70
N PHE A 92 -21.62 -6.72 -40.73
CA PHE A 92 -22.35 -6.62 -39.48
C PHE A 92 -21.32 -6.28 -38.40
N PHE A 93 -21.60 -5.23 -37.63
CA PHE A 93 -20.79 -4.77 -36.51
C PHE A 93 -21.77 -4.17 -35.51
N ALA A 94 -21.85 -4.74 -34.32
CA ALA A 94 -22.69 -4.24 -33.25
C ALA A 94 -21.84 -4.06 -31.99
N ASP A 95 -21.89 -2.85 -31.46
CA ASP A 95 -21.51 -2.52 -30.09
C ASP A 95 -22.49 -3.20 -29.13
N ARG A 96 -22.01 -3.88 -28.08
CA ARG A 96 -22.88 -4.75 -27.27
C ARG A 96 -22.43 -4.96 -25.82
N HIS A 97 -23.41 -4.85 -24.95
CA HIS A 97 -23.33 -5.15 -23.53
C HIS A 97 -24.02 -6.51 -23.18
N VAL A 98 -23.87 -7.07 -21.98
CA VAL A 98 -24.18 -8.44 -21.46
C VAL A 98 -24.30 -8.35 -19.91
N PRO A 99 -25.17 -7.52 -19.33
CA PRO A 99 -25.34 -7.46 -17.87
C PRO A 99 -25.78 -8.82 -17.31
N VAL A 100 -26.49 -9.64 -18.13
CA VAL A 100 -26.76 -11.06 -17.84
C VAL A 100 -25.66 -12.03 -18.28
N ASP A 101 -25.16 -12.75 -17.28
CA ASP A 101 -24.40 -13.98 -17.40
C ASP A 101 -25.12 -15.07 -18.22
N HIS A 102 -24.43 -15.69 -19.18
CA HIS A 102 -25.00 -16.78 -20.01
C HIS A 102 -26.24 -16.39 -20.88
N GLU A 103 -26.60 -15.11 -20.99
CA GLU A 103 -27.52 -14.63 -22.05
C GLU A 103 -26.74 -14.17 -23.30
N LEU A 104 -27.52 -13.85 -24.35
CA LEU A 104 -27.01 -13.16 -25.53
C LEU A 104 -26.58 -11.72 -25.18
N PRO A 105 -25.45 -11.22 -25.71
CA PRO A 105 -25.15 -9.80 -25.73
C PRO A 105 -26.29 -8.92 -26.24
N ARG A 106 -26.79 -8.06 -25.36
CA ARG A 106 -27.70 -6.94 -25.63
C ARG A 106 -26.95 -5.90 -26.48
N VAL A 107 -27.63 -5.23 -27.40
CA VAL A 107 -27.01 -4.10 -28.14
C VAL A 107 -26.89 -2.91 -27.19
N ASP A 108 -25.79 -2.17 -27.29
CA ASP A 108 -25.57 -0.98 -26.46
C ASP A 108 -26.53 0.17 -26.80
N ASP A 109 -26.92 0.96 -25.79
CA ASP A 109 -27.70 2.19 -26.01
C ASP A 109 -26.81 3.33 -26.56
N VAL A 110 -25.49 3.29 -26.31
CA VAL A 110 -24.51 4.28 -26.78
C VAL A 110 -23.45 3.61 -27.67
N PRO A 111 -23.26 4.05 -28.92
CA PRO A 111 -22.23 3.47 -29.80
C PRO A 111 -20.89 4.17 -29.58
N ASN A 112 -20.01 3.55 -28.79
CA ASN A 112 -18.70 4.08 -28.41
C ASN A 112 -17.56 3.51 -29.28
N TYR A 113 -17.77 2.37 -29.93
CA TYR A 113 -16.79 1.74 -30.82
C TYR A 113 -16.91 2.22 -32.29
N ASN A 114 -15.80 2.73 -32.81
CA ASN A 114 -15.74 3.33 -34.15
C ASN A 114 -15.06 2.37 -35.15
N LEU A 115 -15.86 1.61 -35.91
CA LEU A 115 -15.35 0.70 -36.95
C LEU A 115 -14.62 1.47 -38.08
N ILE A 116 -13.38 1.08 -38.36
CA ILE A 116 -12.54 1.58 -39.46
C ILE A 116 -12.70 0.70 -40.72
N SER A 117 -12.62 -0.62 -40.55
CA SER A 117 -12.77 -1.58 -41.65
C SER A 117 -13.06 -2.99 -41.15
N ALA A 118 -13.79 -3.79 -41.94
CA ALA A 118 -13.91 -5.23 -41.76
C ALA A 118 -13.61 -5.94 -43.09
N VAL A 119 -12.91 -7.08 -43.06
CA VAL A 119 -12.59 -7.89 -44.24
C VAL A 119 -12.45 -9.38 -43.89
N GLU A 120 -13.03 -10.25 -44.72
CA GLU A 120 -12.69 -11.67 -44.74
C GLU A 120 -11.60 -11.94 -45.78
N THR A 121 -10.59 -12.69 -45.38
CA THR A 121 -9.40 -12.99 -46.21
C THR A 121 -9.42 -14.39 -46.82
N GLY A 122 -10.57 -15.08 -46.77
CA GLY A 122 -10.74 -16.45 -47.27
C GLY A 122 -10.20 -17.55 -46.35
N THR A 123 -9.53 -17.18 -45.26
CA THR A 123 -9.12 -18.06 -44.15
C THR A 123 -9.26 -17.42 -42.76
N ALA A 124 -9.55 -16.11 -42.70
CA ALA A 124 -9.67 -15.36 -41.45
C ALA A 124 -10.60 -14.14 -41.61
N THR A 125 -11.32 -13.80 -40.55
CA THR A 125 -12.12 -12.57 -40.42
C THR A 125 -11.30 -11.54 -39.65
N VAL A 126 -11.20 -10.32 -40.18
CA VAL A 126 -10.38 -9.22 -39.65
C VAL A 126 -11.21 -7.96 -39.49
N ILE A 127 -11.12 -7.31 -38.34
CA ILE A 127 -11.73 -5.98 -38.09
C ILE A 127 -10.70 -5.01 -37.54
N ARG A 128 -10.82 -3.73 -37.94
CA ARG A 128 -10.09 -2.59 -37.37
C ARG A 128 -11.07 -1.57 -36.82
N PHE A 129 -10.83 -1.04 -35.64
CA PHE A 129 -11.70 -0.10 -34.96
C PHE A 129 -10.92 0.80 -33.99
N THR A 130 -11.54 1.90 -33.56
CA THR A 130 -11.04 2.75 -32.48
C THR A 130 -12.03 2.84 -31.32
N ARG A 131 -11.48 2.99 -30.11
CA ARG A 131 -12.22 3.17 -28.85
C ARG A 131 -11.52 4.20 -27.97
N GLU A 132 -12.28 5.05 -27.28
CA GLU A 132 -11.73 5.95 -26.25
C GLU A 132 -11.35 5.16 -24.97
N PHE A 133 -10.45 5.72 -24.15
CA PHE A 133 -10.04 5.08 -22.88
C PHE A 133 -11.18 5.14 -21.85
N ASP A 134 -11.73 6.33 -21.66
CA ASP A 134 -12.97 6.63 -20.92
C ASP A 134 -13.98 7.10 -21.96
N THR A 135 -15.08 6.35 -22.11
CA THR A 135 -16.11 6.57 -23.12
C THR A 135 -17.30 7.37 -22.59
N CYS A 136 -17.29 7.69 -21.29
CA CYS A 136 -18.36 8.37 -20.54
C CYS A 136 -19.74 7.67 -20.52
N ASP A 137 -19.90 6.45 -21.04
CA ASP A 137 -20.98 5.57 -20.58
C ASP A 137 -20.48 4.84 -19.32
N LEU A 138 -21.22 5.00 -18.23
CA LEU A 138 -20.84 4.53 -16.89
C LEU A 138 -21.65 3.30 -16.44
N ASP A 139 -22.47 2.73 -17.33
CA ASP A 139 -23.36 1.60 -17.05
C ASP A 139 -23.14 0.43 -18.04
N GLN A 140 -22.58 0.66 -19.23
CA GLN A 140 -22.49 -0.35 -20.31
C GLN A 140 -21.06 -0.59 -20.86
N ASP A 141 -20.03 0.09 -20.36
CA ASP A 141 -18.74 0.17 -21.07
C ASP A 141 -17.51 0.15 -20.11
N TYR A 142 -16.30 -0.13 -20.62
CA TYR A 142 -15.06 -0.11 -19.81
C TYR A 142 -14.44 1.28 -19.62
N TYR A 143 -13.77 1.47 -18.49
CA TYR A 143 -12.68 2.43 -18.36
C TYR A 143 -11.31 1.75 -18.53
N ILE A 144 -10.61 1.99 -19.66
CA ILE A 144 -9.25 1.47 -19.90
C ILE A 144 -8.23 2.32 -19.15
N THR A 145 -7.77 1.77 -18.03
CA THR A 145 -6.68 2.22 -17.14
C THR A 145 -5.31 1.66 -17.57
N ASN A 146 -4.25 1.89 -16.78
CA ASN A 146 -2.90 1.38 -17.08
C ASN A 146 -2.68 -0.04 -16.52
N ASP A 147 -3.67 -0.91 -16.68
CA ASP A 147 -3.80 -2.17 -15.94
C ASP A 147 -3.54 -3.44 -16.77
N THR A 148 -3.42 -4.60 -16.09
CA THR A 148 -3.55 -5.93 -16.72
C THR A 148 -4.99 -6.15 -17.21
N VAL A 149 -5.36 -5.47 -18.27
CA VAL A 149 -6.63 -5.71 -18.96
C VAL A 149 -6.59 -7.11 -19.55
N ARG A 150 -7.41 -8.05 -19.05
CA ARG A 150 -7.51 -9.36 -19.69
C ARG A 150 -8.46 -9.23 -20.86
N VAL A 151 -7.94 -9.48 -22.03
CA VAL A 151 -8.69 -9.57 -23.27
C VAL A 151 -9.25 -10.98 -23.36
N ILE A 152 -10.51 -11.08 -23.73
CA ILE A 152 -11.21 -12.34 -23.93
C ILE A 152 -11.73 -12.37 -25.37
N PHE A 153 -12.08 -13.56 -25.85
CA PHE A 153 -12.50 -13.72 -27.24
C PHE A 153 -13.50 -14.84 -27.39
N ALA A 154 -14.33 -14.73 -28.42
CA ALA A 154 -15.23 -15.77 -28.89
C ALA A 154 -15.36 -15.73 -30.42
N TYR A 155 -15.56 -16.89 -31.06
CA TYR A 155 -15.84 -16.94 -32.50
C TYR A 155 -16.72 -18.13 -32.93
N GLY A 156 -17.46 -17.95 -34.02
CA GLY A 156 -18.19 -19.01 -34.70
C GLY A 156 -17.52 -19.40 -36.02
N ASP A 157 -17.60 -20.68 -36.38
CA ASP A 157 -17.10 -21.22 -37.66
C ASP A 157 -17.92 -20.76 -38.91
N ALA A 158 -19.00 -20.00 -38.72
CA ALA A 158 -19.91 -19.53 -39.78
C ALA A 158 -20.62 -18.21 -39.43
N ASP A 159 -21.20 -17.56 -40.46
CA ASP A 159 -22.10 -16.41 -40.31
C ASP A 159 -23.43 -16.77 -39.62
N PRO A 160 -23.97 -15.90 -38.73
CA PRO A 160 -25.34 -16.00 -38.24
C PRO A 160 -26.41 -15.89 -39.33
N GLU A 161 -27.61 -16.43 -39.06
CA GLU A 161 -28.79 -16.32 -39.93
C GLU A 161 -29.70 -15.12 -39.58
N GLY A 162 -29.37 -14.37 -38.52
CA GLY A 162 -30.10 -13.19 -38.06
C GLY A 162 -29.16 -12.03 -37.72
N GLU A 163 -29.66 -11.07 -36.94
CA GLU A 163 -28.91 -9.88 -36.50
C GLU A 163 -28.08 -10.12 -35.22
N ASP A 164 -28.01 -11.37 -34.74
CA ASP A 164 -27.39 -11.78 -33.48
C ASP A 164 -26.46 -12.99 -33.64
N PRO A 165 -25.32 -13.05 -32.94
CA PRO A 165 -24.43 -14.21 -32.95
C PRO A 165 -25.08 -15.45 -32.30
N TYR A 166 -24.67 -16.64 -32.75
CA TYR A 166 -24.99 -17.90 -32.08
C TYR A 166 -23.88 -18.30 -31.10
N TYR A 167 -24.16 -19.19 -30.16
CA TYR A 167 -23.20 -19.60 -29.13
C TYR A 167 -21.92 -20.23 -29.71
N HIS A 168 -20.75 -19.76 -29.29
CA HIS A 168 -19.40 -20.11 -29.77
C HIS A 168 -18.93 -21.53 -29.39
N GLU A 169 -19.69 -22.26 -28.57
CA GLU A 169 -19.25 -23.53 -27.98
C GLU A 169 -17.88 -23.39 -27.29
N GLY A 170 -16.86 -24.14 -27.73
CA GLY A 170 -15.50 -24.12 -27.19
C GLY A 170 -14.55 -23.09 -27.82
N ASN A 171 -14.99 -22.35 -28.84
CA ASN A 171 -14.17 -21.36 -29.54
C ASN A 171 -14.10 -20.03 -28.75
N ARG A 172 -13.51 -20.08 -27.54
CA ARG A 172 -13.34 -18.92 -26.64
C ARG A 172 -12.12 -19.09 -25.72
N GLY A 173 -11.64 -17.99 -25.14
CA GLY A 173 -10.53 -18.00 -24.17
C GLY A 173 -10.16 -16.61 -23.66
N THR A 174 -9.24 -16.55 -22.69
CA THR A 174 -8.79 -15.34 -21.95
C THR A 174 -7.27 -15.17 -22.00
N LYS A 175 -6.79 -13.92 -22.12
CA LYS A 175 -5.38 -13.54 -21.95
C LYS A 175 -5.24 -12.17 -21.28
N SER A 176 -4.54 -12.14 -20.16
CA SER A 176 -4.08 -10.95 -19.43
C SER A 176 -3.06 -10.13 -20.25
N ILE A 177 -3.30 -8.82 -20.43
CA ILE A 177 -2.51 -7.93 -21.30
C ILE A 177 -2.39 -6.51 -20.70
N TYR A 178 -1.19 -5.93 -20.71
CA TYR A 178 -1.02 -4.49 -20.48
C TYR A 178 -1.32 -3.70 -21.77
N LEU A 179 -2.52 -3.12 -21.91
CA LEU A 179 -2.88 -2.40 -23.14
C LEU A 179 -2.11 -1.09 -23.33
N LEU A 180 -1.79 -0.37 -22.25
CA LEU A 180 -1.20 0.97 -22.35
C LEU A 180 0.33 0.99 -22.19
N ASP A 181 0.93 0.06 -21.43
CA ASP A 181 2.39 0.03 -21.22
C ASP A 181 3.17 0.00 -22.53
N PRO A 182 4.43 0.46 -22.58
CA PRO A 182 5.29 0.17 -23.71
C PRO A 182 5.43 -1.35 -23.90
N PRO A 183 5.62 -1.83 -25.14
CA PRO A 183 6.01 -3.22 -25.36
C PRO A 183 7.34 -3.52 -24.67
N LEU A 184 7.57 -4.79 -24.34
CA LEU A 184 8.91 -5.28 -24.05
C LEU A 184 9.81 -4.99 -25.26
N GLY A 185 11.07 -4.67 -25.00
CA GLY A 185 12.07 -4.68 -26.05
C GLY A 185 12.23 -6.09 -26.63
N GLU A 186 12.82 -6.19 -27.81
CA GLU A 186 13.22 -7.48 -28.38
C GLU A 186 14.72 -7.72 -28.15
N ILE A 187 15.15 -8.99 -28.02
CA ILE A 187 16.57 -9.38 -27.96
C ILE A 187 17.23 -9.16 -29.34
N PRO A 188 18.39 -8.49 -29.44
CA PRO A 188 19.04 -8.21 -30.72
C PRO A 188 19.61 -9.47 -31.39
N ASP A 189 19.40 -9.58 -32.70
CA ASP A 189 20.02 -10.55 -33.62
C ASP A 189 21.37 -9.97 -34.09
N ASP A 190 22.21 -9.64 -33.12
CA ASP A 190 23.56 -9.13 -33.34
C ASP A 190 24.61 -10.20 -32.95
N PRO A 191 25.56 -10.56 -33.83
CA PRO A 191 26.56 -11.60 -33.55
C PRO A 191 27.53 -11.34 -32.38
N SER A 192 27.51 -10.17 -31.74
CA SER A 192 28.20 -9.92 -30.46
C SER A 192 27.48 -10.54 -29.25
N ILE A 193 26.19 -10.88 -29.42
CA ILE A 193 25.33 -11.38 -28.36
C ILE A 193 25.47 -12.88 -28.24
N LYS A 194 25.58 -13.33 -27.00
CA LYS A 194 25.89 -14.68 -26.57
C LYS A 194 24.77 -15.13 -25.64
N GLU A 195 24.34 -16.37 -25.78
CA GLU A 195 23.31 -16.98 -24.92
C GLU A 195 23.94 -17.92 -23.88
N TRP A 196 23.36 -17.96 -22.68
CA TRP A 196 23.70 -18.94 -21.65
C TRP A 196 22.42 -19.52 -21.05
N ALA A 197 22.12 -20.77 -21.40
CA ALA A 197 21.01 -21.52 -20.81
C ALA A 197 21.41 -22.08 -19.43
N ALA A 198 20.97 -21.41 -18.36
CA ALA A 198 21.05 -21.91 -17.00
C ALA A 198 19.86 -22.84 -16.74
N LYS A 199 20.08 -24.15 -16.87
CA LYS A 199 19.08 -25.22 -16.63
C LYS A 199 19.44 -26.07 -15.41
N THR A 200 18.47 -26.79 -14.86
CA THR A 200 18.67 -27.78 -13.79
C THR A 200 17.88 -29.04 -14.06
N GLN A 201 18.54 -30.20 -14.05
CA GLN A 201 17.88 -31.50 -14.22
C GLN A 201 17.41 -32.01 -12.86
N THR A 202 16.14 -32.37 -12.73
CA THR A 202 15.63 -33.00 -11.50
C THR A 202 14.41 -33.89 -11.77
N VAL A 203 13.99 -34.64 -10.76
CA VAL A 203 12.67 -35.26 -10.71
C VAL A 203 11.85 -34.41 -9.74
N ILE A 204 10.75 -33.81 -10.22
CA ILE A 204 9.90 -32.95 -9.39
C ILE A 204 9.42 -33.77 -8.18
N PRO A 205 9.66 -33.30 -6.94
CA PRO A 205 9.22 -33.98 -5.74
C PRO A 205 7.69 -34.19 -5.70
N ALA A 206 7.27 -35.33 -5.18
CA ALA A 206 5.86 -35.68 -4.99
C ALA A 206 5.28 -35.09 -3.68
N VAL A 207 5.52 -33.80 -3.46
CA VAL A 207 4.97 -32.98 -2.38
C VAL A 207 4.24 -31.78 -2.99
N ASN A 208 3.36 -31.14 -2.23
CA ASN A 208 2.52 -30.03 -2.73
C ASN A 208 3.35 -28.89 -3.32
N THR A 209 4.44 -28.53 -2.66
CA THR A 209 5.35 -27.45 -3.08
C THR A 209 6.80 -27.88 -2.85
N ALA A 210 7.69 -27.54 -3.77
CA ALA A 210 9.13 -27.77 -3.62
C ALA A 210 9.96 -26.62 -4.21
N TYR A 211 10.80 -26.00 -3.39
CA TYR A 211 11.81 -25.02 -3.81
C TYR A 211 13.12 -25.75 -4.05
N TRP A 212 13.65 -25.68 -5.26
CA TRP A 212 14.83 -26.43 -5.69
C TRP A 212 15.99 -25.49 -6.04
N CYS A 213 17.04 -25.53 -5.22
CA CYS A 213 18.19 -24.64 -5.31
C CYS A 213 19.38 -25.34 -5.95
N SER A 214 19.96 -24.69 -6.95
CA SER A 214 21.05 -25.23 -7.76
C SER A 214 22.07 -24.14 -8.09
N ILE A 215 23.37 -24.41 -7.84
CA ILE A 215 24.42 -23.47 -8.20
C ILE A 215 24.74 -23.59 -9.69
N ARG A 216 24.88 -22.47 -10.38
CA ARG A 216 25.23 -22.38 -11.81
C ARG A 216 26.30 -21.32 -12.01
N LYS A 217 27.36 -21.65 -12.75
CA LYS A 217 28.45 -20.73 -13.08
C LYS A 217 28.34 -20.31 -14.54
N THR A 218 28.47 -19.02 -14.84
CA THR A 218 28.59 -18.56 -16.24
C THR A 218 29.85 -19.16 -16.88
N PRO A 219 29.94 -19.18 -18.23
CA PRO A 219 31.22 -19.38 -18.90
C PRO A 219 32.28 -18.39 -18.38
N VAL A 220 33.55 -18.80 -18.44
CA VAL A 220 34.69 -17.88 -18.28
C VAL A 220 34.81 -17.05 -19.55
N LEU A 221 34.94 -15.72 -19.40
CA LEU A 221 34.82 -14.75 -20.49
C LEU A 221 36.18 -14.11 -20.79
N ASP A 222 36.36 -13.64 -22.03
CA ASP A 222 37.58 -12.96 -22.51
C ASP A 222 37.66 -11.47 -22.10
N GLY A 223 36.62 -10.96 -21.46
CA GLY A 223 36.55 -9.63 -20.86
C GLY A 223 35.29 -9.48 -20.01
N THR A 224 35.11 -8.30 -19.39
CA THR A 224 33.81 -7.93 -18.82
C THR A 224 32.76 -7.95 -19.92
N HIS A 225 31.57 -8.47 -19.61
CA HIS A 225 30.39 -8.43 -20.47
C HIS A 225 29.23 -7.81 -19.68
N HIS A 226 28.18 -7.35 -20.37
CA HIS A 226 26.90 -7.04 -19.73
C HIS A 226 25.88 -8.13 -20.05
N VAL A 227 25.12 -8.62 -19.05
CA VAL A 227 23.80 -9.24 -19.30
C VAL A 227 22.86 -8.15 -19.82
N ILE A 228 22.04 -8.56 -20.78
CA ILE A 228 21.14 -7.74 -21.56
C ILE A 228 19.80 -8.47 -21.75
N GLY A 229 19.19 -8.88 -20.64
CA GLY A 229 17.92 -9.62 -20.61
C GLY A 229 18.04 -11.14 -20.54
N TYR A 230 16.87 -11.78 -20.47
CA TYR A 230 16.67 -13.22 -20.34
C TYR A 230 15.27 -13.66 -20.83
N GLN A 231 15.13 -14.94 -21.16
CA GLN A 231 13.85 -15.57 -21.48
C GLN A 231 13.68 -16.89 -20.71
N PRO A 232 12.46 -17.24 -20.25
CA PRO A 232 12.19 -18.50 -19.58
C PRO A 232 12.48 -19.68 -20.50
N ASN A 233 13.02 -20.76 -19.93
CA ASN A 233 13.36 -21.99 -20.64
C ASN A 233 12.68 -23.18 -19.95
N VAL A 234 11.36 -23.08 -19.80
CA VAL A 234 10.50 -24.10 -19.21
C VAL A 234 10.40 -25.30 -20.15
N LYS A 235 10.45 -26.51 -19.60
CA LYS A 235 10.32 -27.75 -20.36
C LYS A 235 8.88 -27.91 -20.88
N PRO A 236 8.68 -28.16 -22.19
CA PRO A 236 7.34 -28.40 -22.73
C PRO A 236 6.58 -29.52 -22.02
N GLY A 237 5.37 -29.22 -21.54
CA GLY A 237 4.53 -30.10 -20.72
C GLY A 237 4.70 -29.97 -19.20
N ASN A 238 5.66 -29.16 -18.73
CA ASN A 238 5.87 -28.86 -17.30
C ASN A 238 5.46 -27.43 -16.90
N GLU A 239 4.84 -26.66 -17.80
CA GLU A 239 4.38 -25.28 -17.57
C GLU A 239 3.39 -25.20 -16.41
N LYS A 240 2.63 -26.28 -16.16
CA LYS A 240 1.71 -26.40 -15.02
C LYS A 240 2.36 -26.79 -13.68
N TYR A 241 3.68 -26.97 -13.64
CA TYR A 241 4.43 -27.24 -12.40
C TYR A 241 5.45 -26.14 -12.09
N VAL A 242 6.07 -25.53 -13.11
CA VAL A 242 7.11 -24.50 -12.92
C VAL A 242 6.45 -23.15 -12.66
N HIS A 243 6.27 -22.79 -11.39
CA HIS A 243 5.52 -21.61 -10.97
C HIS A 243 6.37 -20.31 -11.01
N HIS A 244 7.56 -20.32 -10.42
CA HIS A 244 8.51 -19.20 -10.51
C HIS A 244 9.97 -19.64 -10.50
N LEU A 245 10.85 -18.78 -11.01
CA LEU A 245 12.29 -18.98 -11.14
C LEU A 245 13.02 -17.69 -10.75
N LEU A 246 13.88 -17.79 -9.74
CA LEU A 246 14.78 -16.72 -9.31
C LEU A 246 16.25 -17.11 -9.58
N MET A 247 17.08 -16.17 -10.00
CA MET A 247 18.55 -16.35 -10.01
C MET A 247 19.25 -15.34 -9.12
N TYR A 248 19.72 -15.80 -7.98
CA TYR A 248 20.49 -15.02 -7.01
C TYR A 248 21.98 -15.04 -7.34
N ALA A 249 22.55 -13.92 -7.76
CA ALA A 249 23.98 -13.75 -7.99
C ALA A 249 24.75 -13.87 -6.66
N CYS A 250 25.87 -14.61 -6.70
CA CYS A 250 26.68 -14.97 -5.55
C CYS A 250 28.02 -14.22 -5.53
N ASN A 251 28.32 -13.50 -4.44
CA ASN A 251 29.64 -12.91 -4.25
C ASN A 251 30.58 -13.91 -3.57
N VAL A 252 31.22 -14.74 -4.39
CA VAL A 252 32.18 -15.77 -3.96
C VAL A 252 33.62 -15.20 -3.92
N PRO A 253 34.31 -15.24 -2.76
CA PRO A 253 35.74 -14.95 -2.63
C PRO A 253 36.61 -15.94 -3.43
N GLU A 254 37.79 -15.50 -3.87
CA GLU A 254 38.72 -16.31 -4.68
C GLU A 254 39.11 -17.62 -3.97
N GLU A 255 39.30 -17.58 -2.63
CA GLU A 255 39.62 -18.74 -1.81
C GLU A 255 38.46 -19.75 -1.64
N GLN A 256 37.24 -19.42 -2.08
CA GLN A 256 36.06 -20.28 -2.02
C GLN A 256 35.62 -20.81 -3.39
N GLU A 257 36.23 -20.36 -4.49
CA GLU A 257 35.78 -20.72 -5.86
C GLU A 257 35.74 -22.23 -6.10
N GLY A 258 36.80 -22.97 -5.74
CA GLY A 258 36.87 -24.43 -5.98
C GLY A 258 35.85 -25.27 -5.21
N MET A 259 35.13 -24.66 -4.25
CA MET A 259 33.99 -25.26 -3.54
C MET A 259 32.66 -24.91 -4.23
N PHE A 260 32.51 -23.68 -4.70
CA PHE A 260 31.37 -23.29 -5.53
C PHE A 260 31.37 -23.95 -6.91
N ASP A 261 32.54 -24.21 -7.51
CA ASP A 261 32.68 -25.07 -8.71
C ASP A 261 32.12 -26.48 -8.44
N ALA A 262 32.44 -27.07 -7.29
CA ALA A 262 31.94 -28.39 -6.90
C ALA A 262 30.42 -28.43 -6.61
N TRP A 263 29.78 -27.29 -6.31
CA TRP A 263 28.32 -27.15 -6.29
C TRP A 263 27.73 -26.85 -7.68
N ALA A 264 28.46 -26.14 -8.54
CA ALA A 264 28.03 -25.83 -9.90
C ALA A 264 27.92 -27.09 -10.79
N GLU A 265 28.68 -28.14 -10.48
CA GLU A 265 28.60 -29.47 -11.10
C GLU A 265 27.40 -30.33 -10.60
N GLN A 266 26.60 -29.85 -9.63
CA GLN A 266 25.50 -30.63 -9.04
C GLN A 266 24.13 -30.21 -9.59
N ASP A 267 23.17 -31.13 -9.56
CA ASP A 267 21.78 -30.90 -9.97
C ASP A 267 20.94 -30.13 -8.93
N GLY A 268 21.51 -29.81 -7.76
CA GLY A 268 20.84 -29.05 -6.70
C GLY A 268 20.13 -29.94 -5.66
N VAL A 269 19.47 -29.28 -4.71
CA VAL A 269 18.72 -29.87 -3.58
C VAL A 269 17.54 -28.97 -3.20
N LEU A 270 16.69 -29.41 -2.26
CA LEU A 270 15.65 -28.56 -1.68
C LEU A 270 16.28 -27.34 -0.98
N CYS A 271 15.78 -26.12 -1.25
CA CYS A 271 16.39 -24.85 -0.79
C CYS A 271 16.51 -24.69 0.73
N PHE A 272 15.65 -25.36 1.50
CA PHE A 272 15.55 -25.22 2.96
C PHE A 272 15.83 -26.53 3.72
N GLY A 273 16.53 -27.48 3.08
CA GLY A 273 16.93 -28.75 3.70
C GLY A 273 17.92 -28.60 4.86
N PRO A 274 17.93 -29.53 5.84
CA PRO A 274 18.73 -29.42 7.05
C PRO A 274 20.25 -29.53 6.83
N ASP A 275 20.69 -30.13 5.72
CA ASP A 275 22.10 -30.31 5.35
C ASP A 275 22.65 -29.20 4.43
N ASN A 276 21.90 -28.11 4.22
CA ASN A 276 22.23 -27.10 3.21
C ASN A 276 23.46 -26.25 3.59
N PRO A 277 24.38 -25.95 2.64
CA PRO A 277 25.62 -25.22 2.94
C PRO A 277 25.37 -23.80 3.45
N LEU A 278 26.01 -23.43 4.57
CA LEU A 278 25.94 -22.08 5.13
C LEU A 278 26.52 -21.03 4.18
N GLU A 279 27.41 -21.45 3.29
CA GLU A 279 28.09 -20.64 2.29
C GLU A 279 27.16 -20.18 1.17
N TRP A 280 26.05 -20.87 0.90
CA TRP A 280 25.05 -20.46 -0.10
C TRP A 280 24.38 -19.12 0.26
N ARG A 281 24.47 -18.68 1.52
CA ARG A 281 24.09 -17.33 1.98
C ARG A 281 24.90 -16.18 1.32
N GLN A 282 25.89 -16.50 0.49
CA GLN A 282 26.59 -15.54 -0.38
C GLN A 282 25.81 -15.20 -1.66
N CYS A 283 24.79 -15.99 -2.01
CA CYS A 283 23.87 -15.79 -3.13
C CYS A 283 22.66 -15.00 -2.63
N ARG A 284 22.52 -13.75 -3.09
CA ARG A 284 21.51 -12.80 -2.58
C ARG A 284 20.96 -11.83 -3.61
N SER A 285 21.75 -11.44 -4.61
CA SER A 285 21.34 -10.44 -5.60
C SER A 285 20.46 -11.06 -6.67
N VAL A 286 19.15 -10.86 -6.63
CA VAL A 286 18.27 -11.29 -7.73
C VAL A 286 18.72 -10.62 -9.05
N LEU A 287 18.92 -11.42 -10.10
CA LEU A 287 19.17 -10.94 -11.47
C LEU A 287 17.99 -11.29 -12.38
N VAL A 288 17.52 -12.53 -12.28
CA VAL A 288 16.34 -13.04 -12.97
C VAL A 288 15.23 -13.16 -11.94
N ALA A 289 14.06 -12.61 -12.24
CA ALA A 289 12.82 -12.82 -11.51
C ALA A 289 11.71 -13.12 -12.52
N TRP A 290 11.37 -14.39 -12.68
CA TRP A 290 10.35 -14.85 -13.61
C TRP A 290 9.27 -15.65 -12.88
N ALA A 291 8.01 -15.47 -13.28
CA ALA A 291 6.89 -16.29 -12.84
C ALA A 291 5.87 -16.49 -13.98
N VAL A 292 4.89 -17.36 -13.76
CA VAL A 292 3.87 -17.75 -14.75
C VAL A 292 3.28 -16.58 -15.55
N GLY A 293 3.14 -16.79 -16.86
CA GLY A 293 2.64 -15.80 -17.82
C GLY A 293 3.63 -14.69 -18.20
N GLY A 294 4.78 -14.58 -17.55
CA GLY A 294 5.88 -13.75 -18.04
C GLY A 294 6.51 -14.33 -19.31
N GLU A 295 6.68 -13.51 -20.35
CA GLU A 295 7.34 -13.87 -21.60
C GLU A 295 8.88 -13.70 -21.51
N GLY A 296 9.35 -13.00 -20.48
CA GLY A 296 10.76 -12.75 -20.17
C GLY A 296 10.99 -11.32 -19.69
N ASP A 297 12.25 -10.91 -19.63
CA ASP A 297 12.61 -9.50 -19.39
C ASP A 297 13.96 -9.16 -20.03
N THR A 298 14.15 -7.89 -20.32
CA THR A 298 14.93 -7.39 -21.43
C THR A 298 15.00 -5.85 -21.20
N TYR A 299 16.19 -5.31 -20.84
CA TYR A 299 16.54 -3.87 -20.59
C TYR A 299 17.67 -3.26 -21.50
N PRO A 300 17.70 -1.94 -21.84
CA PRO A 300 18.12 -1.43 -23.16
C PRO A 300 19.59 -1.23 -23.48
N GLU A 301 19.80 -0.94 -24.77
CA GLU A 301 20.92 -0.23 -25.40
C GLU A 301 21.87 0.56 -24.46
N ASN A 302 21.35 1.34 -23.49
CA ASN A 302 22.15 2.15 -22.57
C ASN A 302 22.47 1.51 -21.19
N VAL A 303 21.84 0.41 -20.79
CA VAL A 303 21.91 -0.21 -19.45
C VAL A 303 22.17 -1.73 -19.51
N GLY A 304 22.99 -2.29 -18.63
CA GLY A 304 23.11 -3.74 -18.46
C GLY A 304 23.78 -4.17 -17.16
N TYR A 305 23.67 -5.46 -16.81
CA TYR A 305 24.20 -6.01 -15.55
C TYR A 305 25.60 -6.60 -15.73
N VAL A 306 26.54 -6.30 -14.83
CA VAL A 306 27.96 -6.60 -15.04
C VAL A 306 28.30 -8.09 -14.83
N LEU A 307 28.81 -8.75 -15.87
CA LEU A 307 29.49 -10.05 -15.77
C LEU A 307 31.02 -9.87 -15.79
N PRO A 308 31.74 -10.26 -14.73
CA PRO A 308 33.21 -10.19 -14.69
C PRO A 308 33.85 -11.30 -15.54
N ALA A 309 35.05 -11.04 -16.07
CA ALA A 309 35.77 -11.97 -16.94
C ALA A 309 36.02 -13.37 -16.33
N ARG A 310 36.19 -13.48 -15.00
CA ARG A 310 36.34 -14.77 -14.29
C ARG A 310 35.09 -15.66 -14.31
N GLY A 311 33.97 -15.14 -14.81
CA GLY A 311 32.63 -15.70 -14.66
C GLY A 311 31.99 -15.33 -13.32
N MET A 312 30.72 -15.65 -13.16
CA MET A 312 29.96 -15.42 -11.93
C MET A 312 29.16 -16.66 -11.55
N TYR A 313 28.99 -16.89 -10.25
CA TYR A 313 28.12 -17.94 -9.73
C TYR A 313 26.75 -17.34 -9.41
N PHE A 314 25.72 -18.12 -9.68
CA PHE A 314 24.33 -17.85 -9.35
C PHE A 314 23.73 -19.06 -8.63
N MET A 315 22.87 -18.83 -7.66
CA MET A 315 21.93 -19.85 -7.17
C MET A 315 20.63 -19.67 -7.95
N MET A 316 20.29 -20.64 -8.79
CA MET A 316 18.97 -20.73 -9.42
C MET A 316 18.05 -21.49 -8.48
N GLU A 317 16.98 -20.81 -8.08
CA GLU A 317 15.90 -21.30 -7.23
C GLU A 317 14.66 -21.49 -8.11
N MET A 318 14.13 -22.71 -8.14
CA MET A 318 12.95 -23.09 -8.92
C MET A 318 11.83 -23.51 -7.97
N HIS A 319 10.69 -22.83 -8.02
CA HIS A 319 9.49 -23.22 -7.30
C HIS A 319 8.64 -24.13 -8.17
N TYR A 320 8.53 -25.40 -7.75
CA TYR A 320 7.57 -26.35 -8.31
C TYR A 320 6.29 -26.38 -7.47
N ASP A 321 5.15 -26.10 -8.11
CA ASP A 321 3.81 -26.36 -7.58
C ASP A 321 3.32 -27.72 -8.09
N ASN A 322 2.92 -28.61 -7.18
CA ASN A 322 2.50 -29.99 -7.50
C ASN A 322 1.39 -30.48 -6.54
N PRO A 323 0.24 -29.78 -6.45
CA PRO A 323 -0.87 -30.15 -5.56
C PRO A 323 -1.51 -31.51 -5.88
N GLU A 324 -1.34 -32.02 -7.10
CA GLU A 324 -1.74 -33.38 -7.49
C GLU A 324 -0.77 -34.47 -6.99
N LEU A 325 0.35 -34.10 -6.36
CA LEU A 325 1.41 -34.98 -5.85
C LEU A 325 1.98 -35.95 -6.90
N VAL A 326 2.11 -35.49 -8.15
CA VAL A 326 2.50 -36.32 -9.29
C VAL A 326 3.96 -36.74 -9.16
N SER A 327 4.19 -38.04 -8.96
CA SER A 327 5.53 -38.60 -8.79
C SER A 327 6.21 -38.92 -10.13
N GLY A 328 7.50 -38.60 -10.25
CA GLY A 328 8.34 -39.06 -11.36
C GLY A 328 8.34 -38.17 -12.61
N VAL A 329 7.78 -36.96 -12.52
CA VAL A 329 7.91 -35.92 -13.55
C VAL A 329 9.39 -35.52 -13.65
N GLN A 330 9.98 -35.63 -14.83
CA GLN A 330 11.37 -35.20 -15.06
C GLN A 330 11.39 -33.77 -15.57
N ASP A 331 12.16 -32.91 -14.94
CA ASP A 331 12.34 -31.52 -15.35
C ASP A 331 13.78 -31.24 -15.81
N ASP A 332 13.92 -30.31 -16.75
CA ASP A 332 15.20 -29.71 -17.17
C ASP A 332 15.05 -28.20 -17.39
N SER A 333 14.07 -27.57 -16.75
CA SER A 333 13.71 -26.17 -16.92
C SER A 333 14.81 -25.23 -16.41
N GLY A 334 14.68 -23.96 -16.77
CA GLY A 334 15.65 -22.94 -16.43
C GLY A 334 15.35 -21.62 -17.12
N VAL A 335 16.40 -20.86 -17.38
CA VAL A 335 16.34 -19.55 -18.06
C VAL A 335 17.49 -19.43 -19.06
N THR A 336 17.24 -18.80 -20.20
CA THR A 336 18.27 -18.38 -21.16
C THR A 336 18.64 -16.93 -20.87
N ILE A 337 19.89 -16.65 -20.51
CA ILE A 337 20.41 -15.30 -20.29
C ILE A 337 21.17 -14.82 -21.52
N TYR A 338 20.92 -13.59 -21.96
CA TYR A 338 21.59 -12.96 -23.10
C TYR A 338 22.65 -11.97 -22.62
N TYR A 339 23.84 -11.98 -23.22
CA TYR A 339 24.96 -11.14 -22.79
C TYR A 339 25.88 -10.72 -23.94
N THR A 340 26.54 -9.55 -23.83
CA THR A 340 27.41 -8.97 -24.88
C THR A 340 28.71 -8.38 -24.31
N ASP A 341 29.76 -8.34 -25.12
CA ASP A 341 31.00 -7.60 -24.83
C ASP A 341 30.90 -6.10 -25.18
N VAL A 342 29.82 -5.67 -25.82
CA VAL A 342 29.49 -4.25 -26.07
C VAL A 342 28.98 -3.61 -24.78
N LEU A 343 29.91 -3.23 -23.91
CA LEU A 343 29.63 -2.61 -22.61
C LEU A 343 28.76 -1.35 -22.74
N ARG A 344 27.67 -1.31 -21.97
CA ARG A 344 26.69 -0.23 -21.97
C ARG A 344 27.07 0.84 -20.94
N PRO A 345 26.74 2.13 -21.17
CA PRO A 345 27.23 3.25 -20.35
C PRO A 345 26.70 3.29 -18.91
N LEU A 346 25.68 2.49 -18.57
CA LEU A 346 25.08 2.43 -17.25
C LEU A 346 25.03 0.97 -16.76
N GLU A 347 25.43 0.76 -15.51
CA GLU A 347 25.39 -0.55 -14.84
C GLU A 347 24.11 -0.66 -14.00
N MET A 348 23.38 -1.78 -14.11
CA MET A 348 22.18 -2.04 -13.30
C MET A 348 22.42 -2.95 -12.09
N ALA A 349 21.49 -2.90 -11.15
CA ALA A 349 21.19 -3.98 -10.22
C ALA A 349 19.67 -4.11 -10.06
N THR A 350 19.23 -5.17 -9.37
CA THR A 350 17.84 -5.34 -8.93
C THR A 350 17.81 -5.29 -7.42
N MET A 351 16.78 -4.68 -6.83
CA MET A 351 16.48 -4.78 -5.41
C MET A 351 15.09 -5.34 -5.17
N GLU A 352 15.02 -6.32 -4.29
CA GLU A 352 13.78 -6.89 -3.78
C GLU A 352 13.22 -5.99 -2.66
N VAL A 353 11.94 -5.62 -2.75
CA VAL A 353 11.24 -4.78 -1.77
C VAL A 353 9.89 -5.39 -1.45
N GLY A 354 9.39 -5.26 -0.22
CA GLY A 354 8.19 -5.97 0.20
C GLY A 354 8.25 -6.49 1.64
N SER A 355 7.33 -7.40 1.99
CA SER A 355 7.41 -8.17 3.23
C SER A 355 8.36 -9.34 3.01
N ALA A 356 9.17 -9.70 4.00
CA ALA A 356 9.86 -10.98 3.92
C ALA A 356 8.86 -12.12 4.08
N VAL A 357 9.15 -13.25 3.42
CA VAL A 357 8.33 -14.48 3.48
C VAL A 357 8.43 -15.09 4.88
N ASP A 358 7.46 -14.79 5.72
CA ASP A 358 7.44 -15.13 7.15
C ASP A 358 5.99 -15.32 7.65
N PRO A 359 5.70 -16.29 8.53
CA PRO A 359 4.35 -16.58 8.99
C PRO A 359 3.75 -15.52 9.93
N SER A 360 4.47 -14.45 10.26
CA SER A 360 3.91 -13.27 10.95
C SER A 360 2.99 -12.42 10.05
N GLN A 361 3.13 -12.56 8.73
CA GLN A 361 2.12 -12.20 7.75
C GLN A 361 0.93 -13.17 7.90
N ILE A 362 -0.24 -12.76 8.38
CA ILE A 362 -1.39 -13.67 8.62
C ILE A 362 -2.71 -13.07 8.14
N THR A 363 -3.38 -13.81 7.29
CA THR A 363 -4.74 -13.61 6.80
C THR A 363 -5.75 -14.25 7.71
N PRO A 364 -6.75 -13.51 8.21
CA PRO A 364 -7.97 -14.07 8.77
C PRO A 364 -8.99 -14.32 7.68
N ALA A 365 -9.81 -15.32 7.93
CA ALA A 365 -10.99 -15.54 7.14
C ALA A 365 -11.93 -14.32 7.10
N ARG A 366 -12.56 -14.12 5.94
CA ARG A 366 -13.75 -13.30 5.65
C ARG A 366 -13.53 -11.78 5.47
N GLN A 367 -12.31 -11.34 5.17
CA GLN A 367 -11.92 -9.92 5.01
C GLN A 367 -12.03 -9.42 3.56
N SER A 368 -12.13 -8.10 3.32
CA SER A 368 -11.81 -7.50 2.01
C SER A 368 -10.32 -7.17 2.08
N LEU A 369 -9.89 -5.98 1.65
CA LEU A 369 -9.67 -4.79 2.48
C LEU A 369 -9.34 -5.08 3.99
N PHE A 370 -8.09 -4.77 4.37
CA PHE A 370 -7.24 -5.16 5.53
C PHE A 370 -5.80 -4.51 5.36
N TYR A 371 -4.59 -4.59 5.97
CA TYR A 371 -3.31 -4.15 5.26
C TYR A 371 -2.03 -4.87 5.84
N ASN A 372 -1.35 -5.86 5.21
CA ASN A 372 0.08 -6.22 5.53
C ASN A 372 0.99 -5.29 4.75
N ILE A 373 1.99 -4.69 5.39
CA ILE A 373 2.89 -3.86 4.60
C ILE A 373 4.32 -4.40 4.55
N GLY A 374 4.80 -4.53 3.32
CA GLY A 374 6.22 -4.58 3.05
C GLY A 374 6.84 -3.20 3.08
N HIS A 375 7.99 -3.02 3.73
CA HIS A 375 8.67 -1.72 3.82
C HIS A 375 10.13 -1.79 3.37
N CYS A 376 10.51 -0.92 2.43
CA CYS A 376 11.90 -0.52 2.22
C CYS A 376 12.12 0.85 2.88
N SER A 377 12.71 0.85 4.07
CA SER A 377 12.72 2.01 4.97
C SER A 377 13.62 3.17 4.52
N PRO A 378 13.32 4.41 4.96
CA PRO A 378 14.18 5.58 4.76
C PRO A 378 15.61 5.36 5.26
N SER A 379 15.81 4.61 6.36
CA SER A 379 17.16 4.32 6.86
C SER A 379 17.93 3.38 5.93
N CYS A 380 17.25 2.42 5.31
CA CYS A 380 17.85 1.51 4.34
C CYS A 380 18.23 2.23 3.05
N THR A 381 17.30 3.03 2.48
CA THR A 381 17.61 3.85 1.28
C THR A 381 18.67 4.90 1.58
N GLN A 382 18.63 5.55 2.75
CA GLN A 382 19.64 6.52 3.18
C GLN A 382 21.03 5.89 3.39
N ALA A 383 21.12 4.59 3.71
CA ALA A 383 22.38 3.87 3.88
C ALA A 383 22.93 3.23 2.59
N THR A 384 22.08 3.02 1.57
CA THR A 384 22.43 2.22 0.37
C THR A 384 22.41 2.99 -0.95
N LEU A 385 21.64 4.07 -1.07
CA LEU A 385 21.52 4.86 -2.31
C LEU A 385 22.54 6.00 -2.39
N PRO A 386 22.96 6.43 -3.60
CA PRO A 386 23.92 7.53 -3.78
C PRO A 386 23.21 8.89 -3.71
N THR A 387 23.96 9.97 -3.51
CA THR A 387 23.43 11.34 -3.32
C THR A 387 22.60 11.87 -4.48
N GLU A 388 22.89 11.39 -5.68
CA GLU A 388 22.25 11.69 -6.97
C GLU A 388 21.01 10.83 -7.23
N GLY A 389 20.76 9.81 -6.39
CA GLY A 389 19.67 8.85 -6.53
C GLY A 389 19.95 7.68 -7.47
N ILE A 390 18.99 6.76 -7.54
CA ILE A 390 18.90 5.70 -8.55
C ILE A 390 17.66 5.93 -9.41
N HIS A 391 17.74 5.55 -10.67
CA HIS A 391 16.66 5.55 -11.63
C HIS A 391 16.12 4.12 -11.72
N VAL A 392 14.93 3.90 -11.15
CA VAL A 392 14.24 2.61 -11.20
C VAL A 392 13.59 2.45 -12.57
N PHE A 393 13.70 1.23 -13.09
CA PHE A 393 13.51 0.93 -14.49
C PHE A 393 12.85 -0.38 -14.85
N ALA A 394 12.52 -1.22 -13.90
CA ALA A 394 11.55 -2.27 -14.16
C ALA A 394 10.95 -2.66 -12.82
N GLY A 395 9.77 -3.24 -12.87
CA GLY A 395 9.20 -3.92 -11.72
C GLY A 395 8.41 -5.12 -12.18
N ILE A 396 8.67 -6.26 -11.54
CA ILE A 396 7.78 -7.41 -11.55
C ILE A 396 7.24 -7.56 -10.14
N LEU A 397 5.94 -7.83 -10.10
CA LEU A 397 5.09 -7.89 -8.93
C LEU A 397 4.81 -9.37 -8.63
N HIS A 398 5.07 -9.85 -7.42
CA HIS A 398 4.99 -11.27 -7.06
C HIS A 398 4.14 -11.59 -5.81
N SER A 399 3.30 -12.61 -5.97
CA SER A 399 2.32 -13.14 -5.01
C SER A 399 1.86 -14.54 -5.47
N HIS A 400 1.24 -15.34 -4.59
CA HIS A 400 0.75 -16.68 -4.90
C HIS A 400 -0.71 -16.72 -5.41
N LEU A 401 -1.36 -17.91 -5.35
CA LEU A 401 -2.70 -18.19 -5.90
C LEU A 401 -3.73 -17.21 -5.40
N ILE A 402 -3.51 -16.74 -4.19
CA ILE A 402 -4.38 -15.81 -3.54
C ILE A 402 -3.78 -14.42 -3.61
N GLY A 403 -3.14 -14.03 -4.72
CA GLY A 403 -2.88 -12.64 -5.13
C GLY A 403 -4.01 -12.01 -5.99
N ARG A 404 -4.16 -10.66 -6.19
CA ARG A 404 -5.27 -10.03 -6.99
C ARG A 404 -5.05 -8.62 -7.68
N GLN A 405 -4.39 -7.57 -7.17
CA GLN A 405 -3.91 -6.32 -7.84
C GLN A 405 -2.48 -6.08 -7.28
N MET A 406 -1.50 -5.37 -7.88
CA MET A 406 -0.17 -5.20 -7.23
C MET A 406 0.56 -3.85 -7.38
N ARG A 407 1.53 -3.50 -6.50
CA ARG A 407 2.03 -2.10 -6.31
C ARG A 407 3.37 -1.88 -5.61
N VAL A 408 3.92 -0.65 -5.72
CA VAL A 408 4.98 -0.09 -4.85
C VAL A 408 4.83 1.44 -4.59
N ARG A 409 4.59 1.87 -3.34
CA ARG A 409 4.46 3.30 -2.98
C ARG A 409 5.80 4.01 -3.06
N LEU A 410 5.76 5.34 -3.20
CA LEU A 410 6.91 6.22 -2.95
C LEU A 410 6.56 7.36 -2.00
N PHE A 411 7.30 7.48 -0.90
CA PHE A 411 7.34 8.69 -0.08
C PHE A 411 8.72 9.31 -0.05
N ARG A 412 8.74 10.64 0.03
CA ARG A 412 9.92 11.48 0.05
C ARG A 412 9.78 12.55 1.13
N ASN A 413 10.63 12.55 2.15
CA ASN A 413 10.50 13.46 3.32
C ASN A 413 9.10 13.39 3.98
N GLY A 414 8.44 12.24 3.90
CA GLY A 414 7.06 12.04 4.35
C GLY A 414 5.94 12.56 3.42
N GLN A 415 6.28 13.28 2.35
CA GLN A 415 5.34 13.57 1.28
C GLN A 415 5.25 12.35 0.34
N GLU A 416 4.06 11.81 0.13
CA GLU A 416 3.83 10.78 -0.89
C GLU A 416 3.94 11.36 -2.31
N MET A 417 4.33 10.54 -3.28
CA MET A 417 4.84 10.93 -4.60
C MET A 417 4.31 10.00 -5.71
N PRO A 418 4.44 10.41 -7.00
CA PRO A 418 4.55 9.54 -8.18
C PRO A 418 5.05 8.11 -7.88
N TRP A 419 4.16 7.12 -7.99
CA TRP A 419 4.43 5.73 -7.61
C TRP A 419 5.35 5.06 -8.58
N LEU A 420 6.04 4.07 -8.05
CA LEU A 420 7.03 3.32 -8.78
C LEU A 420 6.36 2.28 -9.70
N GLN A 421 5.27 1.65 -9.23
CA GLN A 421 4.51 0.70 -10.02
C GLN A 421 3.10 0.50 -9.45
N ASN A 422 2.13 0.33 -10.34
CA ASN A 422 0.80 -0.20 -10.07
C ASN A 422 0.48 -1.34 -11.06
N ASP A 423 -0.46 -2.21 -10.72
CA ASP A 423 -1.19 -3.08 -11.63
C ASP A 423 -2.56 -3.39 -11.04
N ASP A 424 -3.54 -2.65 -11.54
CA ASP A 424 -4.92 -2.75 -11.15
C ASP A 424 -5.79 -3.46 -12.19
N ASN A 425 -5.24 -4.42 -12.96
CA ASN A 425 -5.98 -5.65 -13.29
C ASN A 425 -5.18 -6.97 -13.14
N TYR A 426 -4.11 -6.98 -12.32
CA TYR A 426 -3.12 -8.08 -12.11
C TYR A 426 -3.71 -9.50 -12.19
N ASP A 427 -2.97 -10.48 -12.73
CA ASP A 427 -3.38 -11.91 -12.79
C ASP A 427 -2.35 -12.89 -12.14
N PHE A 428 -2.83 -13.99 -11.52
CA PHE A 428 -1.95 -15.03 -10.93
C PHE A 428 -1.09 -15.66 -12.02
N ASN A 429 -1.73 -15.87 -13.15
CA ASN A 429 -1.22 -16.52 -14.33
C ASN A 429 -0.53 -15.52 -15.28
N PHE A 430 -0.28 -14.28 -14.84
CA PHE A 430 0.40 -13.23 -15.61
C PHE A 430 1.25 -12.34 -14.70
N GLN A 431 2.53 -12.70 -14.59
CA GLN A 431 3.53 -12.01 -13.79
C GLN A 431 4.64 -11.52 -14.70
N GLN A 432 4.33 -10.47 -15.46
CA GLN A 432 5.24 -9.88 -16.44
C GLN A 432 5.91 -8.61 -15.88
N MET A 433 7.22 -8.48 -16.14
CA MET A 433 7.99 -7.26 -15.89
C MET A 433 7.41 -6.07 -16.67
N ARG A 434 7.13 -4.95 -16.01
CA ARG A 434 6.44 -3.78 -16.59
C ARG A 434 7.38 -2.66 -17.07
N VAL A 435 7.10 -2.12 -18.26
CA VAL A 435 7.96 -1.16 -19.00
C VAL A 435 7.49 0.32 -18.83
N PHE A 436 8.31 1.39 -18.99
CA PHE A 436 7.87 2.83 -18.92
C PHE A 436 8.27 3.62 -20.16
N ARG A 437 7.63 4.76 -20.17
CA ARG A 437 7.95 5.94 -20.96
C ARG A 437 9.16 6.73 -20.34
N GLU A 438 9.36 6.82 -19.01
CA GLU A 438 10.35 7.70 -18.33
C GLU A 438 10.84 7.23 -16.92
N PRO A 439 12.14 7.26 -16.55
CA PRO A 439 12.60 6.59 -15.31
C PRO A 439 12.24 7.33 -14.00
N ILE A 440 11.65 6.61 -13.02
CA ILE A 440 11.40 7.19 -11.69
C ILE A 440 12.67 7.18 -10.85
N THR A 441 13.03 8.36 -10.33
CA THR A 441 14.25 8.53 -9.53
C THR A 441 13.91 8.40 -8.05
N LEU A 442 14.59 7.49 -7.35
CA LEU A 442 14.61 7.35 -5.90
C LEU A 442 15.86 8.00 -5.31
N TYR A 443 15.71 8.67 -4.18
CA TYR A 443 16.79 9.33 -3.45
C TYR A 443 17.03 8.67 -2.08
N PRO A 444 18.21 8.85 -1.48
CA PRO A 444 18.46 8.46 -0.09
C PRO A 444 17.44 9.15 0.85
N GLY A 445 16.77 8.38 1.72
CA GLY A 445 15.72 8.89 2.60
C GLY A 445 14.29 8.79 2.03
N ASP A 446 14.10 8.18 0.87
CA ASP A 446 12.78 7.78 0.40
C ASP A 446 12.31 6.48 1.08
N HIS A 447 10.99 6.29 1.20
CA HIS A 447 10.32 5.10 1.73
C HIS A 447 9.56 4.40 0.58
N LEU A 448 9.78 3.10 0.37
CA LEU A 448 8.91 2.26 -0.46
C LEU A 448 8.07 1.33 0.40
N VAL A 449 6.85 1.05 -0.03
CA VAL A 449 5.81 0.41 0.79
C VAL A 449 4.95 -0.51 -0.10
N MET A 450 4.52 -1.67 0.39
CA MET A 450 3.96 -2.77 -0.42
C MET A 450 2.75 -3.48 0.22
N GLY A 451 2.05 -4.40 -0.46
CA GLY A 451 0.99 -5.28 0.08
C GLY A 451 -0.50 -4.86 0.15
N LYS A 452 -1.43 -5.38 -0.69
CA LYS A 452 -2.92 -5.33 -0.52
C LYS A 452 -3.57 -6.69 -0.78
N PHE A 453 -4.57 -7.17 -0.02
CA PHE A 453 -5.01 -8.58 -0.04
C PHE A 453 -6.32 -9.36 0.64
N PRO A 454 -7.48 -9.83 0.09
CA PRO A 454 -8.51 -10.52 0.91
C PRO A 454 -8.34 -12.04 1.02
N LEU A 455 -9.06 -12.68 1.98
CA LEU A 455 -9.84 -13.88 1.62
C LEU A 455 -10.95 -14.30 2.58
N ASP A 456 -11.59 -15.41 2.22
CA ASP A 456 -12.67 -16.15 2.88
C ASP A 456 -12.18 -17.15 3.94
N SER A 457 -10.89 -17.48 3.91
CA SER A 457 -10.19 -18.46 4.74
C SER A 457 -9.00 -17.84 5.45
N VAL A 458 -8.48 -18.52 6.47
CA VAL A 458 -7.21 -18.13 7.08
C VAL A 458 -6.03 -18.60 6.22
N THR A 459 -5.04 -17.73 6.05
CA THR A 459 -3.78 -18.00 5.34
C THR A 459 -2.62 -17.32 6.07
N ILE A 460 -1.37 -17.66 5.72
CA ILE A 460 -0.14 -17.11 6.32
C ILE A 460 0.89 -16.82 5.22
N GLY A 461 1.85 -15.95 5.50
CA GLY A 461 3.05 -15.78 4.69
C GLY A 461 3.87 -17.06 4.71
N GLY A 462 4.36 -17.48 3.55
CA GLY A 462 5.02 -18.76 3.39
C GLY A 462 5.36 -19.12 1.95
N PHE A 463 5.74 -20.37 1.78
CA PHE A 463 6.39 -20.83 0.55
C PHE A 463 5.40 -21.54 -0.38
N LYS A 464 4.36 -22.18 0.16
CA LYS A 464 3.33 -22.87 -0.64
C LYS A 464 2.51 -21.88 -1.45
N THR A 465 1.99 -22.31 -2.59
CA THR A 465 1.01 -21.54 -3.39
C THR A 465 -0.30 -21.26 -2.66
N THR A 466 -0.60 -21.99 -1.58
CA THR A 466 -1.72 -21.78 -0.63
C THR A 466 -1.34 -21.02 0.64
N GLU A 467 -0.06 -20.66 0.77
CA GLU A 467 0.49 -19.64 1.65
C GLU A 467 0.84 -18.43 0.77
N GLU A 468 1.37 -17.33 1.30
CA GLU A 468 1.54 -16.10 0.51
C GLU A 468 2.87 -15.38 0.62
N MET A 469 3.09 -14.48 -0.34
CA MET A 469 4.27 -13.62 -0.42
C MET A 469 3.86 -12.15 -0.47
N CYS A 470 4.85 -11.26 -0.49
CA CYS A 470 4.63 -9.84 -0.66
C CYS A 470 5.90 -9.16 -1.21
N LEU A 471 6.13 -9.19 -2.52
CA LEU A 471 7.44 -8.92 -3.14
C LEU A 471 7.35 -8.20 -4.49
N ALA A 472 8.13 -7.12 -4.65
CA ALA A 472 8.47 -6.51 -5.94
C ALA A 472 9.97 -6.56 -6.20
N PHE A 473 10.35 -6.93 -7.41
CA PHE A 473 11.75 -6.96 -7.84
C PHE A 473 12.02 -5.79 -8.77
N LEU A 474 12.71 -4.78 -8.23
CA LEU A 474 12.87 -3.47 -8.85
C LEU A 474 14.25 -3.32 -9.47
N GLN A 475 14.31 -3.21 -10.79
CA GLN A 475 15.57 -3.01 -11.51
C GLN A 475 15.94 -1.53 -11.54
N TYR A 476 17.20 -1.16 -11.37
CA TYR A 476 17.62 0.25 -11.28
C TYR A 476 19.07 0.49 -11.72
N TYR A 477 19.38 1.73 -12.12
CA TYR A 477 20.75 2.21 -12.35
C TYR A 477 21.01 3.56 -11.66
N PRO A 478 22.25 3.91 -11.28
CA PRO A 478 23.44 3.06 -11.27
C PRO A 478 23.37 2.00 -10.16
N ALA A 479 23.89 0.80 -10.44
CA ALA A 479 23.96 -0.34 -9.53
C ALA A 479 24.49 0.03 -8.12
N GLN A 480 23.77 -0.38 -7.06
CA GLN A 480 24.13 -0.13 -5.66
C GLN A 480 24.31 -1.44 -4.88
N ASN A 481 24.89 -1.34 -3.70
CA ASN A 481 25.24 -2.50 -2.86
C ASN A 481 24.05 -3.01 -2.01
N VAL A 482 22.86 -3.10 -2.59
CA VAL A 482 21.63 -3.58 -1.95
C VAL A 482 20.96 -4.64 -2.83
N ALA A 483 20.72 -5.83 -2.25
CA ALA A 483 19.98 -6.92 -2.91
C ALA A 483 18.51 -6.96 -2.49
N ALA A 484 18.24 -6.79 -1.19
CA ALA A 484 16.91 -6.84 -0.62
C ALA A 484 16.74 -5.73 0.43
N CYS A 485 15.52 -5.21 0.51
CA CYS A 485 15.07 -4.14 1.38
C CYS A 485 13.66 -4.49 1.89
N LEU A 486 13.62 -5.51 2.75
CA LEU A 486 12.40 -6.18 3.21
C LEU A 486 12.12 -5.88 4.68
N SER A 487 10.88 -6.10 5.08
CA SER A 487 10.44 -6.01 6.47
C SER A 487 9.56 -7.18 6.87
N ILE A 488 9.57 -7.58 8.14
CA ILE A 488 8.48 -8.39 8.72
C ILE A 488 7.74 -7.55 9.76
N PRO A 489 6.46 -7.83 10.05
CA PRO A 489 5.80 -7.37 11.26
C PRO A 489 6.58 -7.66 12.54
N ASP A 490 6.23 -7.02 13.65
CA ASP A 490 6.78 -7.41 14.95
C ASP A 490 6.35 -8.86 15.29
N TYR A 491 7.33 -9.76 15.25
CA TYR A 491 7.12 -11.20 15.30
C TYR A 491 6.57 -11.67 16.65
N ASP A 492 6.97 -11.02 17.74
CA ASP A 492 6.53 -11.36 19.09
C ASP A 492 5.18 -10.72 19.43
N ALA A 493 4.88 -9.52 18.93
CA ALA A 493 3.52 -8.96 18.96
C ALA A 493 2.50 -9.89 18.27
N ILE A 494 2.85 -10.45 17.11
CA ILE A 494 1.99 -11.40 16.37
C ILE A 494 1.79 -12.71 17.14
N LYS A 495 2.87 -13.31 17.65
CA LYS A 495 2.76 -14.53 18.46
C LYS A 495 1.91 -14.32 19.71
N ASN A 496 2.04 -13.17 20.36
CA ASN A 496 1.27 -12.83 21.55
C ASN A 496 -0.22 -12.61 21.23
N LEU A 497 -0.54 -11.90 20.13
CA LEU A 497 -1.92 -11.69 19.66
C LEU A 497 -2.66 -13.01 19.41
N PHE A 498 -1.97 -14.01 18.85
CA PHE A 498 -2.55 -15.32 18.53
C PHE A 498 -2.36 -16.40 19.61
N GLY A 499 -1.66 -16.13 20.71
CA GLY A 499 -1.38 -17.12 21.75
C GLY A 499 -0.43 -18.25 21.30
N ILE A 500 0.46 -17.96 20.34
CA ILE A 500 1.37 -18.91 19.70
C ILE A 500 2.67 -19.00 20.50
N THR A 501 2.79 -20.04 21.33
CA THR A 501 3.91 -20.23 22.27
C THR A 501 5.01 -21.20 21.80
N ASP A 502 4.74 -22.03 20.78
CA ASP A 502 5.64 -23.08 20.29
C ASP A 502 5.62 -23.16 18.75
N LEU A 503 6.10 -22.10 18.10
CA LEU A 503 6.15 -21.95 16.64
C LEU A 503 7.49 -22.46 16.08
N TRP A 504 7.44 -23.42 15.18
CA TRP A 504 8.61 -23.97 14.48
C TRP A 504 8.31 -24.28 13.01
N PHE A 505 9.33 -24.30 12.16
CA PHE A 505 9.21 -24.64 10.74
C PHE A 505 9.64 -26.09 10.48
N ASN A 506 8.79 -26.84 9.77
CA ASN A 506 9.04 -28.18 9.28
C ASN A 506 9.54 -28.15 7.82
N PRO A 507 10.85 -28.35 7.57
CA PRO A 507 11.42 -28.28 6.22
C PRO A 507 11.10 -29.50 5.34
N GLU A 508 10.52 -30.58 5.88
CA GLU A 508 10.12 -31.76 5.07
C GLU A 508 8.85 -31.47 4.24
N ASN A 509 7.92 -30.68 4.79
CA ASN A 509 6.62 -30.37 4.19
C ASN A 509 6.42 -28.89 3.83
N TYR A 510 7.39 -28.02 4.15
CA TYR A 510 7.26 -26.55 4.11
C TYR A 510 6.08 -26.08 4.98
N GLU A 511 6.11 -26.42 6.27
CA GLU A 511 4.99 -26.17 7.19
C GLU A 511 5.42 -25.42 8.45
N TYR A 512 4.79 -24.30 8.73
CA TYR A 512 4.84 -23.69 10.05
C TYR A 512 3.88 -24.44 11.00
N MET A 513 4.40 -24.82 12.16
CA MET A 513 3.77 -25.71 13.13
C MET A 513 3.61 -25.01 14.47
N VAL A 514 2.47 -25.21 15.13
CA VAL A 514 2.19 -24.73 16.49
C VAL A 514 1.97 -25.95 17.37
N GLY A 515 3.03 -26.39 18.06
CA GLY A 515 3.08 -27.70 18.72
C GLY A 515 2.96 -28.85 17.72
N ASP A 516 1.93 -29.70 17.89
CA ASP A 516 1.68 -30.93 17.10
C ASP A 516 0.84 -30.72 15.82
N GLN A 517 0.37 -29.49 15.51
CA GLN A 517 -0.50 -29.19 14.35
C GLN A 517 0.02 -28.02 13.51
N THR A 518 -0.45 -27.87 12.27
CA THR A 518 -0.02 -26.75 11.42
C THR A 518 -0.54 -25.41 11.96
N MET A 519 0.15 -24.32 11.67
CA MET A 519 -0.27 -22.97 12.03
C MET A 519 -1.58 -22.58 11.35
N VAL A 520 -1.81 -23.04 10.11
CA VAL A 520 -3.08 -22.85 9.40
C VAL A 520 -4.22 -23.62 10.07
N ASP A 521 -4.01 -24.85 10.55
CA ASP A 521 -5.01 -25.59 11.34
C ASP A 521 -5.29 -24.92 12.70
N TYR A 522 -4.23 -24.47 13.39
CA TYR A 522 -4.34 -23.73 14.65
C TYR A 522 -5.22 -22.49 14.49
N LEU A 523 -4.93 -21.67 13.49
CA LEU A 523 -5.64 -20.42 13.23
C LEU A 523 -7.04 -20.65 12.64
N ASN A 524 -7.29 -21.73 11.89
CA ASN A 524 -8.67 -22.12 11.52
C ASN A 524 -9.50 -22.61 12.72
N GLY A 525 -8.86 -23.09 13.79
CA GLY A 525 -9.49 -23.41 15.08
C GLY A 525 -9.61 -22.24 16.06
N PHE A 526 -9.04 -21.08 15.73
CA PHE A 526 -8.95 -19.90 16.61
C PHE A 526 -10.27 -19.12 16.69
N ASP A 527 -10.57 -18.52 17.85
CA ASP A 527 -11.77 -17.68 18.03
C ASP A 527 -11.52 -16.25 17.56
N TRP A 528 -11.65 -16.06 16.24
CA TRP A 528 -11.56 -14.77 15.56
C TRP A 528 -12.55 -13.71 16.07
N SER A 529 -13.56 -14.06 16.88
CA SER A 529 -14.41 -13.04 17.53
C SER A 529 -13.72 -12.34 18.71
N GLY A 530 -12.53 -12.79 19.12
CA GLY A 530 -11.69 -12.14 20.13
C GLY A 530 -10.74 -11.07 19.60
N ILE A 531 -10.50 -11.01 18.29
CA ILE A 531 -9.61 -10.01 17.65
C ILE A 531 -10.48 -8.90 17.05
N ASP A 532 -10.20 -7.64 17.42
CA ASP A 532 -10.72 -6.53 16.63
C ASP A 532 -9.92 -6.46 15.33
N MET A 533 -10.64 -6.50 14.22
CA MET A 533 -10.00 -6.46 12.92
C MET A 533 -9.30 -5.13 12.74
N ASP A 534 -9.88 -3.97 13.09
CA ASP A 534 -9.27 -2.63 12.89
C ASP A 534 -7.99 -2.36 13.75
N ASP A 535 -7.73 -3.15 14.79
CA ASP A 535 -6.52 -3.10 15.60
C ASP A 535 -5.41 -4.05 15.11
N TYR A 536 -5.72 -5.34 14.87
CA TYR A 536 -4.74 -6.22 14.21
C TYR A 536 -4.40 -5.67 12.81
N GLN A 537 -5.39 -5.00 12.24
CA GLN A 537 -5.22 -4.08 11.16
C GLN A 537 -4.13 -3.05 11.43
N HIS A 538 -4.31 -2.09 12.34
CA HIS A 538 -3.30 -1.07 12.64
C HIS A 538 -1.86 -1.64 12.77
N LEU A 539 -1.73 -2.77 13.47
CA LEU A 539 -0.47 -3.48 13.74
C LEU A 539 0.37 -3.71 12.48
N LEU A 540 -0.18 -4.28 11.41
CA LEU A 540 0.65 -4.70 10.27
C LEU A 540 1.05 -3.58 9.30
N ARG A 541 1.29 -2.35 9.80
CA ARG A 541 1.95 -1.23 9.08
C ARG A 541 2.09 0.14 9.75
N TYR A 542 1.47 0.38 10.91
CA TYR A 542 1.86 1.53 11.73
C TYR A 542 2.81 1.13 12.82
N ASP A 543 2.55 -0.02 13.41
CA ASP A 543 3.40 -0.62 14.40
C ASP A 543 4.74 -1.05 13.79
N PRO A 544 5.81 -1.16 14.59
CA PRO A 544 7.15 -1.44 14.11
C PRO A 544 7.22 -2.69 13.22
N HIS A 545 7.59 -2.52 11.96
CA HIS A 545 8.08 -3.64 11.16
C HIS A 545 9.60 -3.77 11.33
N TRP A 546 10.07 -4.97 11.64
CA TRP A 546 11.50 -5.30 11.71
C TRP A 546 12.06 -5.37 10.29
N THR A 547 12.74 -4.32 9.83
CA THR A 547 13.47 -4.38 8.56
C THR A 547 14.66 -5.34 8.66
N THR A 548 14.83 -6.20 7.67
CA THR A 548 16.11 -6.91 7.50
C THR A 548 17.23 -5.88 7.30
N GLN A 549 18.44 -6.17 7.79
CA GLN A 549 19.57 -5.28 7.48
C GLN A 549 19.81 -5.30 5.96
N PRO A 550 20.16 -4.16 5.33
CA PRO A 550 20.41 -4.09 3.88
C PRO A 550 21.35 -5.20 3.45
N ASP A 551 20.81 -6.17 2.73
CA ASP A 551 21.51 -7.44 2.52
C ASP A 551 22.52 -7.24 1.38
N THR A 552 23.72 -6.81 1.77
CA THR A 552 24.71 -6.31 0.82
C THR A 552 25.18 -7.39 -0.15
N LEU A 553 25.38 -6.99 -1.41
CA LEU A 553 25.87 -7.87 -2.48
C LEU A 553 27.15 -8.63 -2.10
N ARG A 554 27.97 -8.06 -1.21
CA ARG A 554 29.30 -8.58 -0.85
C ARG A 554 29.33 -9.58 0.31
N GLY A 555 28.19 -9.94 0.89
CA GLY A 555 28.09 -10.93 1.99
C GLY A 555 28.88 -10.59 3.26
N ALA A 556 29.42 -9.38 3.37
CA ALA A 556 30.34 -8.99 4.43
C ALA A 556 29.60 -8.36 5.60
N ARG A 557 29.77 -8.90 6.82
CA ARG A 557 29.40 -8.24 8.09
C ARG A 557 30.29 -7.02 8.38
N THR A 558 30.24 -6.04 7.50
CA THR A 558 30.87 -4.73 7.68
C THR A 558 29.94 -3.91 8.57
N LEU A 559 30.41 -3.48 9.75
CA LEU A 559 29.58 -2.68 10.66
C LEU A 559 29.38 -1.25 10.11
N PHE A 560 28.42 -1.09 9.21
CA PHE A 560 27.59 0.10 9.20
C PHE A 560 26.59 -0.04 10.34
N VAL A 561 26.76 0.78 11.38
CA VAL A 561 25.87 0.76 12.56
C VAL A 561 24.62 1.58 12.27
N ALA A 562 23.83 1.10 11.30
CA ALA A 562 22.39 1.28 11.37
C ALA A 562 21.91 0.42 12.56
N ARG A 563 21.23 1.03 13.53
CA ARG A 563 20.52 0.28 14.56
C ARG A 563 19.39 -0.52 13.90
N ARG A 564 18.91 -1.57 14.59
CA ARG A 564 17.52 -2.04 14.38
C ARG A 564 16.60 -0.81 14.53
N GLY A 565 15.62 -0.67 13.65
CA GLY A 565 14.67 0.43 13.69
C GLY A 565 13.30 -0.03 13.23
N ALA A 566 12.28 0.47 13.92
CA ALA A 566 10.91 0.53 13.44
C ALA A 566 10.83 1.49 12.23
N PHE A 567 10.01 1.17 11.23
CA PHE A 567 9.67 2.10 10.13
C PHE A 567 8.20 1.97 9.70
N SER A 568 7.48 3.10 9.54
CA SER A 568 6.04 3.17 9.24
C SER A 568 5.63 4.33 8.28
N ILE A 569 4.34 4.43 7.91
CA ILE A 569 3.93 5.11 6.65
C ILE A 569 3.43 6.59 6.77
N PRO A 570 3.96 7.60 6.00
CA PRO A 570 3.79 9.08 6.19
C PRO A 570 2.45 9.92 6.05
N ARG A 571 2.42 11.14 6.69
CA ARG A 571 1.33 12.21 6.81
C ARG A 571 1.53 13.48 5.92
N ARG A 572 0.48 14.30 5.69
CA ARG A 572 0.47 15.58 4.88
C ARG A 572 -0.35 16.75 5.50
N LEU A 573 -0.16 18.01 5.03
CA LEU A 573 -0.69 19.28 5.60
C LEU A 573 -1.17 20.37 4.59
N ARG A 574 -1.85 21.44 5.06
CA ARG A 574 -2.43 22.57 4.25
C ARG A 574 -2.18 24.00 4.82
N PRO A 575 -2.13 25.07 3.97
CA PRO A 575 -2.18 26.50 4.36
C PRO A 575 -3.56 27.18 4.09
N ALA A 576 -3.75 28.47 4.47
CA ALA A 576 -5.08 29.12 4.59
C ALA A 576 -5.26 30.50 3.89
N GLU A 577 -6.49 31.04 3.92
CA GLU A 577 -6.97 32.23 3.17
C GLU A 577 -7.06 33.58 3.93
N SER A 578 -7.20 34.65 3.13
CA SER A 578 -8.09 35.83 3.31
C SER A 578 -7.53 37.16 3.87
N ARG A 579 -8.03 38.30 3.33
CA ARG A 579 -8.89 39.27 4.08
C ARG A 579 -9.36 40.53 3.29
N VAL A 580 -10.67 40.61 3.06
CA VAL A 580 -11.60 41.75 3.36
C VAL A 580 -11.36 43.17 2.77
N TRP A 581 -12.37 43.76 2.08
CA TRP A 581 -13.11 44.99 2.53
C TRP A 581 -14.21 45.57 1.58
N LYS A 582 -15.37 45.91 2.18
CA LYS A 582 -16.39 46.95 1.81
C LYS A 582 -17.35 46.78 0.61
N ARG A 583 -18.63 47.11 0.87
CA ARG A 583 -19.76 47.20 -0.07
C ARG A 583 -19.79 48.51 -0.88
N ARG A 584 -20.30 48.50 -2.13
CA ARG A 584 -21.37 49.40 -2.62
C ARG A 584 -21.92 49.04 -4.02
N ASN A 585 -23.25 48.97 -4.10
CA ASN A 585 -24.19 49.16 -5.23
C ASN A 585 -23.72 48.96 -6.69
N CYS A 586 -24.36 48.04 -7.43
CA CYS A 586 -25.41 48.36 -8.43
C CYS A 586 -26.13 47.10 -8.95
N LEU A 587 -27.09 47.25 -9.87
CA LEU A 587 -28.09 46.24 -10.28
C LEU A 587 -28.10 45.98 -11.82
N SER A 588 -28.74 44.89 -12.22
CA SER A 588 -29.38 44.56 -13.53
C SER A 588 -28.53 44.20 -14.78
N ILE A 589 -28.58 42.90 -15.14
CA ILE A 589 -29.20 42.29 -16.34
C ILE A 589 -29.14 43.06 -17.69
N VAL A 590 -28.63 42.38 -18.74
CA VAL A 590 -29.02 42.31 -20.19
C VAL A 590 -27.84 41.59 -20.90
N VAL A 591 -27.94 40.41 -21.56
CA VAL A 591 -28.75 39.93 -22.71
C VAL A 591 -28.22 40.37 -24.10
N ASP A 592 -27.40 39.48 -24.70
CA ASP A 592 -27.27 39.10 -26.13
C ASP A 592 -26.72 40.11 -27.22
N GLN A 593 -26.25 39.53 -28.33
CA GLN A 593 -26.01 40.07 -29.70
C GLN A 593 -24.69 40.77 -30.10
N GLY A 594 -23.67 39.97 -30.44
CA GLY A 594 -23.32 39.67 -31.86
C GLY A 594 -22.49 40.62 -32.76
N VAL A 595 -21.97 40.01 -33.85
CA VAL A 595 -21.59 40.59 -35.18
C VAL A 595 -20.17 41.20 -35.41
N THR A 596 -19.27 40.34 -35.93
CA THR A 596 -18.23 40.50 -37.00
C THR A 596 -17.25 41.70 -37.06
N GLU A 597 -15.96 41.40 -37.32
CA GLU A 597 -15.39 41.51 -38.69
C GLU A 597 -14.13 40.62 -38.93
N ARG A 598 -13.48 40.71 -40.10
CA ARG A 598 -12.45 39.77 -40.64
C ARG A 598 -11.17 40.50 -41.11
N VAL A 599 -10.25 39.73 -41.75
CA VAL A 599 -9.04 40.09 -42.57
C VAL A 599 -7.72 39.78 -41.83
N ALA A 600 -6.79 38.95 -42.34
CA ALA A 600 -6.74 38.12 -43.56
C ALA A 600 -5.89 36.83 -43.40
N LYS A 601 -5.99 35.92 -44.38
CA LYS A 601 -5.16 34.70 -44.54
C LYS A 601 -3.89 34.98 -45.36
N MET A 602 -2.83 34.18 -45.16
CA MET A 602 -1.96 33.52 -46.18
C MET A 602 -0.63 33.07 -45.52
N ALA A 603 0.03 31.95 -45.86
CA ALA A 603 -0.39 30.76 -46.62
C ALA A 603 0.57 29.58 -46.31
N LEU A 604 0.17 28.35 -46.68
CA LEU A 604 1.03 27.16 -46.77
C LEU A 604 2.13 27.38 -47.87
N LYS A 605 3.17 26.56 -48.07
CA LYS A 605 3.28 25.08 -47.95
C LYS A 605 4.73 24.59 -48.14
N ALA A 606 4.94 23.28 -47.89
CA ALA A 606 6.11 22.47 -48.27
C ALA A 606 7.37 22.71 -47.40
N ILE A 607 8.24 21.71 -47.16
CA ILE A 607 8.46 20.45 -47.91
C ILE A 607 8.25 19.20 -47.02
N GLN A 608 7.52 18.21 -47.55
CA GLN A 608 7.45 16.82 -47.06
C GLN A 608 8.53 15.95 -47.75
N PHE A 609 8.55 14.64 -47.45
CA PHE A 609 9.26 13.52 -48.11
C PHE A 609 10.66 13.18 -47.57
N THR A 610 10.96 11.92 -47.18
CA THR A 610 10.11 10.70 -46.96
C THR A 610 10.91 9.58 -46.28
N LEU A 611 10.20 8.57 -45.74
CA LEU A 611 10.49 7.10 -45.73
C LEU A 611 11.97 6.62 -45.76
N GLY A 612 12.47 5.76 -44.86
CA GLY A 612 11.85 5.01 -43.74
C GLY A 612 12.15 3.49 -43.81
N ILE A 613 11.63 2.76 -42.80
CA ILE A 613 11.45 1.29 -42.69
C ILE A 613 12.68 0.37 -42.58
N TRP A 614 12.51 -0.67 -41.75
CA TRP A 614 13.31 -1.90 -41.57
C TRP A 614 14.68 -1.75 -40.86
N PHE A 615 15.09 -2.64 -39.96
CA PHE A 615 14.49 -3.91 -39.49
C PHE A 615 14.84 -4.13 -37.99
N VAL A 616 13.95 -4.84 -37.29
CA VAL A 616 14.19 -5.77 -36.16
C VAL A 616 15.54 -6.50 -36.31
N PHE A 617 16.36 -6.78 -35.30
CA PHE A 617 16.27 -6.59 -33.84
C PHE A 617 17.49 -5.74 -33.38
N GLY A 618 17.58 -5.21 -32.18
CA GLY A 618 16.73 -5.27 -31.00
C GLY A 618 17.31 -4.27 -29.98
N GLY A 619 16.50 -3.86 -29.02
CA GLY A 619 16.78 -2.66 -28.23
C GLY A 619 16.90 -2.96 -26.75
N ILE A 620 15.96 -3.79 -26.29
CA ILE A 620 15.86 -4.20 -24.90
C ILE A 620 15.30 -2.94 -24.09
N SER A 621 14.56 -3.02 -22.96
CA SER A 621 13.65 -1.94 -22.43
C SER A 621 13.73 -1.49 -20.92
N LEU A 622 13.83 -0.18 -20.62
CA LEU A 622 13.51 0.53 -19.32
C LEU A 622 12.08 1.15 -19.47
N PRO A 623 11.54 2.00 -18.55
CA PRO A 623 11.30 1.85 -17.09
C PRO A 623 10.20 0.77 -16.77
N SER A 624 9.12 0.63 -15.93
CA SER A 624 8.31 1.30 -14.85
C SER A 624 6.95 2.11 -15.07
N ALA A 625 6.30 2.12 -16.25
CA ALA A 625 5.08 2.85 -16.73
C ALA A 625 4.68 4.32 -16.41
N ASN A 626 4.29 4.74 -15.18
CA ASN A 626 3.52 6.00 -14.99
C ASN A 626 3.48 6.66 -13.58
N GLY A 627 3.43 7.99 -13.56
CA GLY A 627 2.28 8.71 -12.96
C GLY A 627 2.32 9.20 -11.50
N TRP A 628 1.87 8.37 -10.57
CA TRP A 628 0.64 8.64 -9.77
C TRP A 628 0.85 8.97 -8.26
N GLU A 629 -0.03 9.68 -7.52
CA GLU A 629 0.41 10.42 -6.28
C GLU A 629 0.03 9.93 -4.83
N ARG A 630 -0.89 8.98 -4.60
CA ARG A 630 -1.10 8.28 -3.29
C ARG A 630 -1.64 6.83 -3.37
N GLU A 631 -1.03 5.89 -2.64
CA GLU A 631 -1.37 4.46 -2.72
C GLU A 631 -2.17 3.88 -1.53
N GLU A 632 -2.65 2.65 -1.68
CA GLU A 632 -2.10 1.44 -1.02
C GLU A 632 -2.56 0.20 -1.82
N THR A 633 -2.16 -1.06 -1.64
CA THR A 633 -1.58 -1.72 -0.48
C THR A 633 -2.54 -1.89 0.73
N LEU A 634 -3.84 -2.14 0.47
CA LEU A 634 -4.99 -2.24 1.40
C LEU A 634 -5.52 -3.67 1.89
N ASP A 635 -4.84 -4.86 2.01
CA ASP A 635 -5.43 -6.17 2.55
C ASP A 635 -4.50 -7.24 3.32
N TYR A 636 -4.54 -8.62 3.35
CA TYR A 636 -3.66 -9.78 3.95
C TYR A 636 -2.69 -10.95 3.26
N ASP A 637 -2.26 -11.09 1.95
CA ASP A 637 -1.96 -12.27 1.02
C ASP A 637 -1.30 -12.10 -0.49
N GLU A 638 -0.20 -11.40 -0.92
CA GLU A 638 -0.18 -10.42 -2.15
C GLU A 638 -1.42 -10.23 -3.11
N LYS A 639 -2.61 -10.10 -2.49
CA LYS A 639 -3.96 -10.01 -3.04
C LYS A 639 -4.38 -8.68 -3.70
N VAL A 640 -5.42 -7.94 -3.31
CA VAL A 640 -6.08 -6.96 -4.21
C VAL A 640 -5.47 -5.50 -4.24
N HIS A 641 -4.26 -5.05 -4.69
CA HIS A 641 -3.68 -3.63 -4.60
C HIS A 641 -4.12 -2.33 -5.43
N LEU A 642 -4.71 -1.28 -4.79
CA LEU A 642 -5.53 -0.14 -5.35
C LEU A 642 -4.75 0.93 -6.17
N SER A 643 -5.30 2.14 -6.37
CA SER A 643 -4.63 3.41 -6.75
C SER A 643 -5.38 4.69 -6.35
N TRP A 644 -4.69 5.83 -6.13
CA TRP A 644 -5.29 7.12 -5.74
C TRP A 644 -4.36 8.36 -6.01
N THR A 645 -4.25 8.93 -7.22
CA THR A 645 -3.51 10.22 -7.46
C THR A 645 -4.33 11.44 -7.06
N PRO A 646 -4.06 12.17 -5.96
CA PRO A 646 -4.74 13.44 -5.69
C PRO A 646 -4.12 14.64 -6.43
N ASP A 647 -4.74 15.13 -7.51
CA ASP A 647 -4.53 16.52 -7.93
C ASP A 647 -5.19 17.45 -6.91
N VAL A 648 -4.40 18.04 -6.02
CA VAL A 648 -4.89 18.91 -4.94
C VAL A 648 -5.48 20.26 -5.44
N ARG A 649 -5.41 20.57 -6.75
CA ARG A 649 -6.00 21.78 -7.36
C ARG A 649 -7.18 21.50 -8.28
N ALA A 650 -7.25 20.36 -8.96
CA ALA A 650 -8.48 19.90 -9.62
C ALA A 650 -9.44 19.21 -8.63
N GLY A 651 -8.88 18.56 -7.61
CA GLY A 651 -9.57 17.81 -6.56
C GLY A 651 -10.05 16.42 -6.98
N VAL A 652 -9.78 15.99 -8.21
CA VAL A 652 -9.96 14.59 -8.63
C VAL A 652 -8.90 13.74 -7.94
N ILE A 653 -9.31 12.55 -7.51
CA ILE A 653 -8.40 11.46 -7.17
C ILE A 653 -8.51 10.43 -8.28
N GLU A 654 -7.41 10.16 -8.96
CA GLU A 654 -7.34 9.18 -10.05
C GLU A 654 -7.12 7.79 -9.43
N PHE A 655 -8.12 6.90 -9.53
CA PHE A 655 -8.06 5.53 -8.99
C PHE A 655 -7.91 4.50 -10.12
N GLU A 656 -7.38 3.35 -9.75
CA GLU A 656 -7.12 2.12 -10.51
C GLU A 656 -7.60 0.99 -9.52
N TYR A 657 -8.21 -0.13 -9.97
CA TYR A 657 -8.64 -1.31 -9.14
C TYR A 657 -8.73 -2.68 -9.91
N ALA A 658 -7.90 -3.72 -9.60
CA ALA A 658 -7.98 -5.12 -10.14
C ALA A 658 -8.83 -6.11 -9.35
N VAL A 659 -8.98 -7.35 -9.88
CA VAL A 659 -8.82 -8.57 -9.04
C VAL A 659 -8.28 -9.77 -9.91
N ARG A 660 -7.14 -10.47 -9.60
CA ARG A 660 -6.55 -11.74 -10.23
C ARG A 660 -7.49 -12.96 -10.16
N THR A 661 -8.79 -12.76 -10.09
CA THR A 661 -9.81 -13.80 -9.94
C THR A 661 -10.33 -14.16 -11.31
N LEU A 662 -10.96 -15.33 -11.43
CA LEU A 662 -11.58 -15.78 -12.68
C LEU A 662 -13.12 -15.70 -12.63
N GLY A 663 -13.69 -14.91 -11.71
CA GLY A 663 -15.15 -14.72 -11.57
C GLY A 663 -15.64 -13.28 -11.67
N TRP A 664 -15.68 -12.51 -10.57
CA TRP A 664 -16.13 -11.11 -10.60
C TRP A 664 -15.44 -10.15 -9.62
N VAL A 665 -15.38 -8.83 -9.93
CA VAL A 665 -14.78 -7.76 -9.09
C VAL A 665 -15.72 -6.61 -8.79
N GLY A 666 -15.51 -5.95 -7.65
CA GLY A 666 -16.19 -4.68 -7.36
C GLY A 666 -15.46 -3.77 -6.41
N LEU A 667 -14.65 -2.84 -6.93
CA LEU A 667 -14.20 -1.66 -6.17
C LEU A 667 -15.42 -1.00 -5.57
N GLY A 668 -15.36 -0.62 -4.31
CA GLY A 668 -16.38 0.29 -3.83
C GLY A 668 -15.84 1.31 -2.88
N PHE A 669 -16.76 2.14 -2.43
CA PHE A 669 -16.48 3.19 -1.49
C PHE A 669 -17.65 3.29 -0.51
N SER A 670 -17.36 3.27 0.79
CA SER A 670 -18.36 3.10 1.85
C SER A 670 -17.95 3.87 3.10
N SER A 671 -18.94 4.46 3.76
CA SER A 671 -18.76 5.17 5.04
C SER A 671 -18.54 4.24 6.24
N SER A 672 -18.59 2.91 6.05
CA SER A 672 -18.62 1.93 7.16
C SER A 672 -17.74 0.68 6.97
N GLY A 673 -16.93 0.59 5.92
CA GLY A 673 -16.09 -0.61 5.67
C GLY A 673 -16.85 -1.85 5.18
N GLY A 674 -18.17 -1.77 4.97
CA GLY A 674 -19.02 -2.88 4.54
C GLY A 674 -19.84 -2.57 3.28
N MET A 675 -20.12 -3.62 2.50
CA MET A 675 -20.77 -3.62 1.17
C MET A 675 -22.22 -3.08 1.09
N ARG A 676 -22.82 -2.61 2.18
CA ARG A 676 -24.21 -2.11 2.17
C ARG A 676 -24.22 -0.59 2.08
N ASP A 677 -25.19 -0.03 1.36
CA ASP A 677 -25.35 1.42 1.17
C ASP A 677 -24.04 2.08 0.68
N SER A 678 -23.36 1.39 -0.25
CA SER A 678 -22.02 1.68 -0.77
C SER A 678 -22.06 2.16 -2.22
N ASP A 679 -21.06 2.95 -2.61
CA ASP A 679 -20.85 3.51 -3.95
C ASP A 679 -19.83 2.60 -4.67
N VAL A 680 -20.30 1.64 -5.48
CA VAL A 680 -19.50 0.47 -5.90
C VAL A 680 -19.36 0.40 -7.42
N VAL A 681 -18.14 0.55 -7.92
CA VAL A 681 -17.78 0.35 -9.32
C VAL A 681 -17.28 -1.08 -9.56
N MET A 682 -18.15 -1.85 -10.21
CA MET A 682 -17.99 -3.27 -10.45
C MET A 682 -17.80 -3.56 -11.94
N GLY A 683 -17.14 -4.68 -12.24
CA GLY A 683 -16.84 -5.14 -13.60
C GLY A 683 -16.09 -6.47 -13.61
N TRP A 684 -16.14 -7.26 -14.70
CA TRP A 684 -15.53 -8.60 -14.71
C TRP A 684 -15.31 -9.24 -16.11
N VAL A 685 -14.09 -9.74 -16.42
CA VAL A 685 -13.69 -10.32 -17.75
C VAL A 685 -14.58 -11.44 -18.05
N LYS A 686 -15.17 -11.43 -19.25
CA LYS A 686 -16.02 -12.55 -19.59
C LYS A 686 -16.28 -12.68 -21.11
N ASP A 687 -15.52 -13.54 -21.81
CA ASP A 687 -15.67 -14.01 -23.22
C ASP A 687 -15.45 -13.00 -24.38
N GLY A 688 -15.21 -11.74 -24.06
CA GLY A 688 -14.80 -10.61 -24.92
C GLY A 688 -14.01 -9.55 -24.13
N LYS A 689 -14.46 -8.89 -23.04
CA LYS A 689 -15.73 -8.23 -22.69
C LYS A 689 -15.64 -7.52 -21.29
N VAL A 690 -15.90 -6.18 -21.15
CA VAL A 690 -16.19 -5.37 -19.90
C VAL A 690 -17.50 -4.56 -19.79
N PHE A 691 -18.01 -4.37 -18.56
CA PHE A 691 -18.73 -3.19 -18.07
C PHE A 691 -18.00 -2.72 -16.84
N PHE A 692 -18.23 -1.46 -16.51
CA PHE A 692 -17.65 -0.80 -15.38
C PHE A 692 -18.67 0.21 -14.86
N THR A 693 -19.12 0.08 -13.60
CA THR A 693 -20.37 0.70 -13.12
C THR A 693 -20.21 1.87 -12.12
N GLY A 694 -20.18 3.14 -12.54
CA GLY A 694 -20.41 4.29 -11.63
C GLY A 694 -19.20 5.02 -10.95
N ASP A 695 -19.51 6.01 -10.10
CA ASP A 695 -18.65 7.08 -9.47
C ASP A 695 -18.18 6.74 -8.01
N THR A 696 -17.35 7.58 -7.34
CA THR A 696 -16.45 7.12 -6.23
C THR A 696 -16.03 8.12 -5.10
N THR A 697 -15.86 7.68 -3.82
CA THR A 697 -14.77 8.05 -2.84
C THR A 697 -14.85 7.46 -1.38
N HIS A 698 -13.69 7.07 -0.77
CA HIS A 698 -13.42 6.28 0.48
C HIS A 698 -13.66 4.74 0.49
N VAL A 699 -12.60 3.92 0.40
CA VAL A 699 -12.57 2.58 -0.26
C VAL A 699 -13.09 1.37 0.57
N ILE A 700 -13.73 0.41 -0.12
CA ILE A 700 -14.06 -1.01 0.19
C ILE A 700 -13.95 -1.86 -1.11
N TYR A 701 -14.30 -3.15 -1.10
CA TYR A 701 -14.69 -3.90 -2.33
C TYR A 701 -15.32 -5.28 -2.03
N ALA A 702 -15.68 -6.04 -3.08
CA ALA A 702 -15.81 -7.50 -3.03
C ALA A 702 -15.33 -8.20 -4.31
N TYR A 703 -15.25 -9.54 -4.28
CA TYR A 703 -14.94 -10.37 -5.46
C TYR A 703 -15.43 -11.82 -5.26
N GLY A 704 -15.54 -12.60 -6.35
CA GLY A 704 -15.73 -14.07 -6.31
C GLY A 704 -15.00 -14.82 -7.44
N ASP A 705 -14.66 -16.10 -7.22
CA ASP A 705 -13.82 -16.92 -8.12
C ASP A 705 -14.54 -17.66 -9.26
N SER A 706 -15.82 -17.37 -9.52
CA SER A 706 -16.51 -17.83 -10.73
C SER A 706 -17.62 -16.89 -11.21
N ASP A 707 -17.95 -17.10 -12.47
CA ASP A 707 -18.82 -16.33 -13.35
C ASP A 707 -20.32 -16.31 -12.92
N PRO A 708 -20.91 -15.15 -12.57
CA PRO A 708 -22.17 -15.09 -11.80
C PRO A 708 -23.52 -15.01 -12.58
N ALA A 709 -23.95 -16.16 -13.14
CA ALA A 709 -25.26 -16.66 -13.65
C ALA A 709 -26.56 -15.80 -13.92
N GLY A 710 -26.61 -14.47 -13.79
CA GLY A 710 -27.79 -13.62 -14.05
C GLY A 710 -27.46 -12.16 -14.42
N ASP A 711 -28.44 -11.23 -14.42
CA ASP A 711 -28.26 -9.75 -14.66
C ASP A 711 -27.51 -9.08 -13.48
N ASP A 712 -27.62 -9.66 -12.29
CA ASP A 712 -27.03 -9.21 -11.02
C ASP A 712 -26.37 -10.42 -10.33
N PRO A 713 -25.21 -10.28 -9.64
CA PRO A 713 -24.52 -11.45 -9.10
C PRO A 713 -25.35 -12.14 -8.00
N PRO A 714 -25.32 -13.48 -7.88
CA PRO A 714 -26.18 -14.20 -6.95
C PRO A 714 -25.78 -13.86 -5.50
N TYR A 715 -26.76 -13.35 -4.75
CA TYR A 715 -26.62 -12.65 -3.46
C TYR A 715 -25.85 -13.40 -2.34
N HIS A 716 -25.70 -14.72 -2.45
CA HIS A 716 -24.92 -15.59 -1.57
C HIS A 716 -24.29 -16.71 -2.42
N GLY A 717 -22.98 -16.91 -2.51
CA GLY A 717 -21.80 -16.20 -1.97
C GLY A 717 -20.57 -17.09 -2.20
N PRO A 718 -19.41 -16.86 -1.54
CA PRO A 718 -19.11 -15.81 -0.57
C PRO A 718 -17.70 -15.19 -0.85
N VAL A 719 -16.90 -14.73 0.12
CA VAL A 719 -17.20 -13.85 1.26
C VAL A 719 -16.67 -12.44 0.93
N ASN A 720 -15.38 -12.17 1.15
CA ASN A 720 -14.58 -10.94 0.91
C ASN A 720 -15.15 -9.52 1.43
N ARG A 721 -14.95 -9.02 2.70
CA ARG A 721 -15.39 -7.67 3.36
C ARG A 721 -14.44 -6.95 4.44
N GLY A 722 -14.04 -5.64 4.37
CA GLY A 722 -13.21 -4.86 5.39
C GLY A 722 -12.69 -3.41 5.02
N SER A 723 -11.67 -2.75 5.68
CA SER A 723 -11.01 -1.39 5.33
C SER A 723 -9.82 -0.77 6.21
N LYS A 724 -9.12 0.38 5.87
CA LYS A 724 -8.07 1.18 6.70
C LYS A 724 -7.58 2.61 6.17
N ARG A 725 -6.53 3.29 6.77
CA ARG A 725 -6.04 4.76 6.59
C ARG A 725 -4.55 5.11 7.01
N VAL A 726 -3.87 6.30 6.72
CA VAL A 726 -2.33 6.51 6.71
C VAL A 726 -1.55 7.68 7.49
N PHE A 727 -0.30 7.50 8.07
CA PHE A 727 0.20 8.20 9.34
C PHE A 727 1.72 8.56 9.87
N ALA A 728 2.87 8.88 9.18
CA ALA A 728 4.28 9.26 9.74
C ALA A 728 5.16 10.50 9.18
N GLY A 729 6.50 10.72 9.47
CA GLY A 729 7.43 11.83 8.94
C GLY A 729 8.92 12.03 9.48
N GLU A 730 9.83 12.88 8.90
CA GLU A 730 11.35 12.94 9.17
C GLU A 730 12.02 14.27 9.73
N ILE A 731 13.21 14.19 10.39
CA ILE A 731 14.05 15.32 10.92
C ILE A 731 15.40 15.49 10.18
N PRO A 732 15.76 16.68 9.63
CA PRO A 732 17.06 16.92 8.98
C PRO A 732 18.28 16.99 9.93
N ALA A 733 19.44 16.51 9.47
CA ALA A 733 20.71 16.59 10.19
C ALA A 733 21.40 17.97 10.10
N ASP A 734 21.07 18.88 11.02
CA ASP A 734 21.67 20.23 11.13
C ASP A 734 22.55 20.34 12.40
N PRO A 735 23.81 20.84 12.33
CA PRO A 735 24.71 20.95 13.48
C PRO A 735 24.26 21.85 14.65
N SER A 736 23.22 22.67 14.47
CA SER A 736 22.59 23.43 15.56
C SER A 736 21.66 22.58 16.43
N ILE A 737 21.23 21.42 15.93
CA ILE A 737 20.30 20.51 16.61
C ILE A 737 21.05 19.70 17.67
N LYS A 738 20.45 19.70 18.86
CA LYS A 738 20.93 19.02 20.05
C LYS A 738 19.89 17.97 20.43
N LYS A 739 20.35 16.79 20.84
CA LYS A 739 19.51 15.72 21.38
C LYS A 739 19.49 15.81 22.91
N TRP A 740 18.34 15.57 23.53
CA TRP A 740 18.18 15.32 24.97
C TRP A 740 17.43 14.01 25.14
N LEU A 741 18.17 12.94 25.46
CA LEU A 741 17.59 11.67 25.86
C LEU A 741 17.04 11.79 27.29
N VAL A 742 15.78 11.37 27.46
CA VAL A 742 15.02 11.35 28.71
C VAL A 742 14.57 9.92 28.93
N THR A 743 15.06 9.24 29.97
CA THR A 743 14.69 7.84 30.28
C THR A 743 14.23 7.69 31.72
N SER A 744 13.46 6.65 32.01
CA SER A 744 13.02 6.31 33.37
C SER A 744 13.47 4.91 33.73
N ASN A 745 14.37 4.77 34.71
CA ASN A 745 14.68 3.44 35.25
C ASN A 745 13.45 2.87 35.97
N MET A 746 13.09 1.62 35.71
CA MET A 746 11.99 0.94 36.42
C MET A 746 12.25 -0.57 36.50
N THR A 747 11.58 -1.25 37.42
CA THR A 747 11.42 -2.71 37.39
C THR A 747 9.93 -2.99 37.33
N ILE A 748 9.45 -3.56 36.21
CA ILE A 748 8.02 -3.60 35.90
C ILE A 748 7.28 -4.47 36.94
N PRO A 749 6.16 -4.00 37.55
CA PRO A 749 5.45 -4.74 38.58
C PRO A 749 4.64 -5.94 38.05
N GLU A 750 4.29 -6.84 38.97
CA GLU A 750 3.35 -7.96 38.77
C GLU A 750 1.89 -7.46 38.70
N ALA A 751 1.56 -6.59 37.73
CA ALA A 751 0.25 -5.98 37.56
C ALA A 751 -0.10 -5.78 36.08
N ASP A 752 -1.34 -6.09 35.70
CA ASP A 752 -1.82 -6.05 34.30
C ASP A 752 -1.53 -4.73 33.58
N THR A 753 -1.64 -3.63 34.32
CA THR A 753 -1.44 -2.26 33.82
C THR A 753 -0.69 -1.47 34.89
N THR A 754 0.41 -0.80 34.51
CA THR A 754 1.18 0.06 35.41
C THR A 754 1.45 1.41 34.74
N TYR A 755 1.02 2.50 35.39
CA TYR A 755 1.39 3.86 35.00
C TYR A 755 2.49 4.38 35.94
N TRP A 756 3.67 4.63 35.39
CA TRP A 756 4.85 5.11 36.12
C TRP A 756 5.20 6.54 35.71
N CYS A 757 5.36 7.41 36.70
CA CYS A 757 5.65 8.83 36.52
C CYS A 757 7.05 9.16 37.05
N SER A 758 7.85 9.86 36.25
CA SER A 758 9.14 10.42 36.68
C SER A 758 9.31 11.87 36.23
N ILE A 759 10.01 12.68 37.04
CA ILE A 759 10.25 14.10 36.76
C ILE A 759 11.62 14.26 36.10
N HIS A 760 11.69 15.11 35.09
CA HIS A 760 12.89 15.36 34.31
C HIS A 760 13.13 16.87 34.14
N LYS A 761 14.40 17.28 34.07
CA LYS A 761 14.79 18.67 33.80
C LYS A 761 15.58 18.73 32.51
N THR A 762 15.24 19.67 31.63
CA THR A 762 16.01 19.92 30.40
C THR A 762 17.47 20.25 30.72
N PRO A 763 18.43 19.97 29.81
CA PRO A 763 19.81 20.47 29.94
C PRO A 763 19.86 21.98 30.18
N GLU A 764 20.83 22.46 30.97
CA GLU A 764 20.95 23.88 31.30
C GLU A 764 21.35 24.72 30.07
N VAL A 765 20.35 25.29 29.40
CA VAL A 765 20.51 26.11 28.20
C VAL A 765 20.67 27.59 28.53
N ASN A 766 21.78 28.19 28.12
CA ASN A 766 22.10 29.61 28.36
C ASN A 766 21.30 30.60 27.49
N VAL A 767 20.56 30.10 26.49
CA VAL A 767 19.69 30.86 25.58
C VAL A 767 18.40 30.08 25.36
N THR A 768 17.33 30.75 24.93
CA THR A 768 16.11 30.09 24.47
C THR A 768 16.42 29.14 23.31
N HIS A 769 15.78 27.97 23.29
CA HIS A 769 15.81 27.02 22.19
C HIS A 769 14.38 26.69 21.75
N HIS A 770 14.20 26.14 20.54
CA HIS A 770 12.95 25.49 20.16
C HIS A 770 13.13 23.96 20.18
N VAL A 771 12.19 23.21 20.78
CA VAL A 771 11.96 21.81 20.42
C VAL A 771 11.46 21.79 18.97
N ILE A 772 11.97 20.83 18.20
CA ILE A 772 11.70 20.69 16.76
C ILE A 772 11.26 19.27 16.35
N GLY A 773 11.15 18.37 17.33
CA GLY A 773 10.70 17.00 17.17
C GLY A 773 11.16 16.11 18.31
N TYR A 774 10.77 14.84 18.26
CA TYR A 774 11.12 13.79 19.21
C TYR A 774 11.16 12.42 18.52
N GLU A 775 11.95 11.48 19.05
CA GLU A 775 11.99 10.06 18.67
C GLU A 775 11.86 9.21 19.95
N PRO A 776 11.23 8.01 19.91
CA PRO A 776 11.23 7.08 21.04
C PRO A 776 12.65 6.56 21.34
N TYR A 777 12.85 6.13 22.57
CA TYR A 777 13.99 5.32 23.00
C TYR A 777 13.40 4.19 23.84
N LEU A 778 13.27 2.99 23.27
CA LEU A 778 12.86 1.81 24.03
C LEU A 778 14.09 1.03 24.48
N ASP A 779 14.02 0.39 25.64
CA ASP A 779 15.05 -0.53 26.13
C ASP A 779 14.71 -1.96 25.68
N PRO A 780 15.54 -2.61 24.82
CA PRO A 780 15.20 -3.90 24.20
C PRO A 780 15.04 -5.11 25.14
N GLU A 781 15.27 -4.97 26.44
CA GLU A 781 14.91 -5.99 27.44
C GLU A 781 13.46 -5.83 27.96
N SER A 782 12.72 -4.83 27.47
CA SER A 782 11.39 -4.45 27.97
C SER A 782 10.45 -3.77 26.97
N GLU A 783 10.84 -3.65 25.69
CA GLU A 783 10.11 -2.87 24.69
C GLU A 783 8.66 -3.35 24.47
N ASP A 784 8.42 -4.66 24.47
CA ASP A 784 7.09 -5.31 24.40
C ASP A 784 6.08 -4.83 25.46
N TYR A 785 6.57 -4.37 26.61
CA TYR A 785 5.75 -3.97 27.75
C TYR A 785 5.39 -2.48 27.70
N VAL A 786 6.10 -1.66 26.91
CA VAL A 786 5.97 -0.20 26.89
C VAL A 786 4.88 0.20 25.88
N HIS A 787 3.65 0.36 26.36
CA HIS A 787 2.47 0.56 25.52
C HIS A 787 2.26 2.02 25.08
N HIS A 788 2.48 2.99 25.97
CA HIS A 788 2.57 4.41 25.58
C HIS A 788 3.37 5.27 26.56
N LEU A 789 3.85 6.43 26.07
CA LEU A 789 4.67 7.38 26.80
C LEU A 789 4.23 8.81 26.49
N ILE A 790 3.96 9.62 27.52
CA ILE A 790 3.58 11.02 27.38
C ILE A 790 4.54 11.91 28.20
N LEU A 791 5.10 12.95 27.56
CA LEU A 791 5.94 13.95 28.23
C LEU A 791 5.15 15.26 28.43
N TYR A 792 4.73 15.52 29.66
CA TYR A 792 3.96 16.69 30.05
C TYR A 792 4.86 17.85 30.46
N ALA A 793 4.71 19.01 29.83
CA ALA A 793 5.36 20.25 30.25
C ALA A 793 4.80 20.75 31.59
N CYS A 794 5.69 21.06 32.55
CA CYS A 794 5.32 21.46 33.91
C CYS A 794 5.27 22.98 34.11
N SER A 795 4.15 23.49 34.64
CA SER A 795 3.97 24.91 35.00
C SER A 795 4.17 25.13 36.51
N ILE A 796 5.44 25.33 36.92
CA ILE A 796 5.83 25.39 38.34
C ILE A 796 6.20 26.82 38.84
N PRO A 797 5.72 27.24 40.03
CA PRO A 797 6.24 28.40 40.74
C PRO A 797 7.67 28.20 41.24
N LYS A 798 8.44 29.31 41.37
CA LYS A 798 9.87 29.27 41.76
C LYS A 798 10.11 28.69 43.15
N GLU A 799 9.17 28.84 44.08
CA GLU A 799 9.24 28.25 45.42
C GLU A 799 9.18 26.71 45.42
N LEU A 800 8.78 26.08 44.31
CA LEU A 800 8.80 24.62 44.14
C LEU A 800 9.98 24.11 43.31
N GLU A 801 10.76 24.99 42.68
CA GLU A 801 11.87 24.64 41.77
C GLU A 801 12.87 23.69 42.44
N ALA A 802 13.27 23.98 43.68
CA ALA A 802 14.17 23.14 44.48
C ALA A 802 13.57 21.77 44.90
N LYS A 803 12.25 21.57 44.86
CA LYS A 803 11.64 20.24 44.99
C LYS A 803 11.74 19.47 43.67
N PHE A 804 11.39 20.11 42.56
CA PHE A 804 11.46 19.48 41.24
C PHE A 804 12.92 19.13 40.86
N ASP A 805 13.92 19.94 41.23
CA ASP A 805 15.35 19.60 41.15
C ASP A 805 15.76 18.38 42.00
N SER A 806 15.01 18.06 43.05
CA SER A 806 15.23 16.87 43.90
C SER A 806 14.49 15.63 43.39
N TRP A 807 13.34 15.80 42.74
CA TRP A 807 12.61 14.72 42.08
C TRP A 807 13.25 14.33 40.75
N ALA A 808 13.88 15.28 40.02
CA ALA A 808 14.65 15.05 38.80
C ALA A 808 15.98 14.29 38.99
N ARG A 809 16.08 13.50 40.07
CA ARG A 809 17.24 12.69 40.50
C ARG A 809 16.78 11.39 41.20
N GLN A 810 15.55 10.97 40.91
CA GLN A 810 14.86 9.83 41.51
C GLN A 810 14.10 9.10 40.40
N ASP A 811 14.05 7.77 40.46
CA ASP A 811 13.65 6.93 39.33
C ASP A 811 12.14 6.93 39.02
N GLY A 812 11.31 7.43 39.94
CA GLY A 812 9.88 7.71 39.74
C GLY A 812 8.96 7.21 40.87
N VAL A 813 7.65 7.27 40.61
CA VAL A 813 6.55 6.71 41.42
C VAL A 813 5.37 6.32 40.52
N LEU A 814 4.43 5.49 41.00
CA LEU A 814 3.17 5.21 40.30
C LEU A 814 2.35 6.51 40.12
N CYS A 815 1.93 6.84 38.90
CA CYS A 815 1.15 8.06 38.57
C CYS A 815 -0.18 8.15 39.34
N TYR A 816 -0.82 7.01 39.58
CA TYR A 816 -2.10 6.90 40.28
C TYR A 816 -1.95 6.27 41.68
N GLY A 817 -0.72 6.21 42.20
CA GLY A 817 -0.41 5.68 43.53
C GLY A 817 -0.56 6.70 44.68
N PRO A 818 -0.66 6.24 45.94
CA PRO A 818 -0.80 7.10 47.11
C PRO A 818 0.42 8.00 47.37
N ASP A 819 1.60 7.60 46.87
CA ASP A 819 2.85 8.34 46.99
C ASP A 819 3.07 9.39 45.88
N HIS A 820 2.16 9.50 44.90
CA HIS A 820 2.25 10.48 43.81
C HIS A 820 2.13 11.93 44.35
N PRO A 821 3.15 12.80 44.18
CA PRO A 821 3.10 14.15 44.72
C PRO A 821 2.05 15.01 44.02
N ARG A 822 1.10 15.57 44.78
CA ARG A 822 0.03 16.43 44.23
C ARG A 822 0.54 17.64 43.45
N GLU A 823 1.76 18.10 43.72
CA GLU A 823 2.42 19.14 42.92
C GLU A 823 2.74 18.74 41.47
N TRP A 824 2.84 17.44 41.14
CA TRP A 824 3.10 16.96 39.78
C TRP A 824 1.88 17.14 38.86
N MET A 825 0.67 17.28 39.40
CA MET A 825 -0.55 17.67 38.67
C MET A 825 -0.50 19.09 38.03
N ARG A 826 0.67 19.74 38.06
CA ARG A 826 1.04 20.96 37.33
C ARG A 826 1.70 20.68 35.97
N CYS A 827 2.01 19.42 35.69
CA CYS A 827 2.46 18.91 34.41
C CYS A 827 1.23 18.30 33.73
N ARG A 828 0.67 19.01 32.74
CA ARG A 828 -0.56 18.58 32.04
C ARG A 828 -0.62 18.92 30.55
N LEU A 829 0.23 19.82 30.06
CA LEU A 829 0.35 20.06 28.64
C LEU A 829 1.21 18.95 28.05
N ALA A 830 0.57 17.89 27.53
CA ALA A 830 1.24 16.84 26.77
C ALA A 830 1.96 17.49 25.58
N LEU A 831 3.29 17.62 25.66
CA LEU A 831 4.10 18.21 24.59
C LEU A 831 4.47 17.16 23.54
N VAL A 832 4.67 15.93 24.03
CA VAL A 832 5.13 14.78 23.29
C VAL A 832 4.24 13.61 23.67
N GLY A 833 3.74 12.89 22.68
CA GLY A 833 3.02 11.63 22.86
C GLY A 833 3.60 10.57 21.93
N TRP A 834 3.81 9.38 22.47
CA TRP A 834 4.21 8.18 21.75
C TRP A 834 3.34 7.02 22.24
N ALA A 835 3.01 6.10 21.35
CA ALA A 835 2.36 4.82 21.63
C ALA A 835 2.95 3.78 20.66
N VAL A 836 2.61 2.50 20.82
CA VAL A 836 2.92 1.49 19.80
C VAL A 836 2.42 1.97 18.42
N GLY A 837 3.27 1.82 17.40
CA GLY A 837 3.08 2.42 16.07
C GLY A 837 3.30 3.92 15.93
N GLY A 838 3.87 4.57 16.96
CA GLY A 838 4.52 5.88 16.84
C GLY A 838 6.01 5.75 16.53
N GLU A 839 6.54 6.64 15.70
CA GLU A 839 8.00 6.69 15.39
C GLU A 839 8.66 7.98 15.91
N GLY A 840 7.89 8.80 16.61
CA GLY A 840 8.22 10.18 16.93
C GLY A 840 7.40 11.18 16.11
N GLU A 841 7.71 12.47 16.28
CA GLU A 841 7.15 13.53 15.44
C GLU A 841 8.22 14.57 15.09
N THR A 842 8.06 15.17 13.92
CA THR A 842 9.02 16.13 13.36
C THR A 842 8.28 17.43 13.04
N TYR A 843 8.61 18.51 13.75
CA TYR A 843 7.84 19.74 13.64
C TYR A 843 8.23 20.50 12.36
N PRO A 844 7.29 21.15 11.64
CA PRO A 844 7.54 21.87 10.40
C PRO A 844 8.72 22.84 10.49
N LYS A 845 9.51 22.98 9.42
CA LYS A 845 10.80 23.72 9.42
C LYS A 845 10.69 25.18 9.88
N ASN A 846 9.49 25.76 9.87
CA ASN A 846 9.14 27.11 10.34
C ASN A 846 8.51 27.19 11.76
N VAL A 847 8.33 26.07 12.46
CA VAL A 847 7.56 25.93 13.72
C VAL A 847 8.38 25.22 14.80
N GLY A 848 8.28 25.63 16.07
CA GLY A 848 8.80 24.83 17.20
C GLY A 848 8.25 25.26 18.56
N TYR A 849 8.47 24.45 19.59
CA TYR A 849 7.99 24.71 20.96
C TYR A 849 9.09 25.34 21.83
N VAL A 850 8.74 26.37 22.61
CA VAL A 850 9.74 27.20 23.32
C VAL A 850 10.31 26.51 24.55
N LEU A 851 11.62 26.25 24.55
CA LEU A 851 12.42 25.94 25.75
C LEU A 851 13.08 27.24 26.26
N PRO A 852 12.72 27.74 27.46
CA PRO A 852 13.29 28.98 27.98
C PRO A 852 14.75 28.83 28.42
N ALA A 853 15.51 29.93 28.38
CA ALA A 853 16.85 29.98 28.96
C ALA A 853 16.80 29.68 30.48
N GLY A 854 17.70 28.83 30.96
CA GLY A 854 17.65 28.22 32.30
C GLY A 854 16.93 26.86 32.34
N GLY A 855 16.24 26.48 31.26
CA GLY A 855 15.55 25.20 31.15
C GLY A 855 14.15 25.18 31.79
N MET A 856 13.51 24.02 31.71
CA MET A 856 12.19 23.75 32.30
C MET A 856 12.07 22.29 32.75
N PHE A 857 10.99 21.97 33.45
CA PHE A 857 10.69 20.63 33.93
C PHE A 857 9.59 19.96 33.12
N PHE A 858 9.69 18.64 33.04
CA PHE A 858 8.75 17.75 32.41
C PHE A 858 8.40 16.60 33.37
N MET A 859 7.20 16.05 33.23
CA MET A 859 6.82 14.76 33.82
C MET A 859 6.69 13.77 32.67
N MET A 860 7.36 12.64 32.77
CA MET A 860 7.20 11.51 31.85
C MET A 860 6.24 10.52 32.50
N GLU A 861 5.10 10.26 31.87
CA GLU A 861 4.20 9.15 32.19
C GLU A 861 4.49 8.02 31.22
N MET A 862 4.80 6.84 31.77
CA MET A 862 5.01 5.59 31.04
C MET A 862 3.89 4.62 31.41
N HIS A 863 3.17 4.13 30.40
CA HIS A 863 2.18 3.08 30.54
C HIS A 863 2.81 1.74 30.14
N TYR A 864 2.96 0.85 31.12
CA TYR A 864 3.32 -0.54 30.89
C TYR A 864 2.07 -1.44 30.87
N ASN A 865 2.01 -2.33 29.89
CA ASN A 865 1.04 -3.41 29.79
C ASN A 865 1.75 -4.73 30.15
N ASN A 866 1.36 -5.39 31.22
CA ASN A 866 1.96 -6.66 31.69
C ASN A 866 0.86 -7.67 32.08
N PRO A 867 -0.02 -8.07 31.14
CA PRO A 867 -1.16 -8.95 31.43
C PRO A 867 -0.73 -10.34 31.91
N GLU A 868 0.43 -10.82 31.43
CA GLU A 868 1.04 -12.08 31.86
C GLU A 868 1.69 -12.01 33.26
N LYS A 869 1.83 -10.81 33.83
CA LYS A 869 2.42 -10.56 35.16
C LYS A 869 3.84 -11.11 35.30
N VAL A 870 4.64 -10.97 34.25
CA VAL A 870 6.06 -11.34 34.23
C VAL A 870 6.82 -10.48 35.24
N THR A 871 7.78 -11.07 35.95
CA THR A 871 8.50 -10.41 37.06
C THR A 871 9.99 -10.28 36.79
N GLY A 872 10.59 -9.20 37.28
CA GLY A 872 12.03 -8.95 37.18
C GLY A 872 12.51 -8.29 35.89
N ILE A 873 11.59 -7.89 35.00
CA ILE A 873 11.88 -7.05 33.83
C ILE A 873 12.42 -5.70 34.32
N TYR A 874 13.56 -5.28 33.79
CA TYR A 874 14.12 -3.95 34.01
C TYR A 874 13.87 -3.09 32.77
N ASP A 875 13.39 -1.87 32.98
CA ASP A 875 13.18 -0.88 31.93
C ASP A 875 14.05 0.36 32.15
N ASN A 876 14.48 0.97 31.05
CA ASN A 876 15.10 2.30 30.97
C ASN A 876 14.70 3.00 29.65
N SER A 877 13.45 2.78 29.22
CA SER A 877 12.82 3.42 28.07
C SER A 877 12.52 4.88 28.33
N GLY A 878 12.14 5.59 27.28
CA GLY A 878 12.16 7.03 27.25
C GLY A 878 11.93 7.64 25.86
N ILE A 879 12.29 8.92 25.73
CA ILE A 879 12.23 9.67 24.48
C ILE A 879 13.49 10.52 24.32
N THR A 880 13.97 10.66 23.09
CA THR A 880 14.96 11.68 22.72
C THR A 880 14.26 12.90 22.12
N VAL A 881 14.35 14.03 22.82
CA VAL A 881 13.84 15.34 22.40
C VAL A 881 14.90 16.08 21.58
N PHE A 882 14.53 16.60 20.41
CA PHE A 882 15.41 17.38 19.54
C PHE A 882 15.15 18.88 19.70
N TYR A 883 16.20 19.68 19.90
CA TYR A 883 16.07 21.12 20.12
C TYR A 883 17.23 21.93 19.52
N THR A 884 16.98 23.17 19.09
CA THR A 884 17.98 24.06 18.47
C THR A 884 17.87 25.50 18.99
N ASP A 885 18.99 26.22 19.06
CA ASP A 885 19.04 27.67 19.33
C ASP A 885 18.78 28.54 18.08
N VAL A 886 18.65 27.92 16.90
CA VAL A 886 18.13 28.56 15.68
C VAL A 886 16.61 28.65 15.79
N LEU A 887 16.13 29.68 16.51
CA LEU A 887 14.71 29.92 16.76
C LEU A 887 13.92 30.00 15.45
N ARG A 888 12.89 29.16 15.33
CA ARG A 888 11.99 29.11 14.17
C ARG A 888 10.95 30.24 14.28
N PRO A 889 10.45 30.81 13.15
CA PRO A 889 9.64 32.04 13.16
C PRO A 889 8.23 31.90 13.77
N LEU A 890 7.77 30.68 14.08
CA LEU A 890 6.46 30.41 14.67
C LEU A 890 6.60 29.51 15.90
N GLU A 891 5.89 29.89 16.97
CA GLU A 891 5.76 29.10 18.20
C GLU A 891 4.55 28.17 18.10
N MET A 892 4.68 26.92 18.53
CA MET A 892 3.56 25.97 18.63
C MET A 892 2.98 25.87 20.04
N ALA A 893 1.73 25.42 20.12
CA ALA A 893 1.14 24.84 21.33
C ALA A 893 0.30 23.61 20.94
N ASN A 894 -0.16 22.88 21.96
CA ASN A 894 -0.93 21.65 21.79
C ASN A 894 -2.35 21.85 22.36
N LEU A 895 -3.36 21.27 21.70
CA LEU A 895 -4.78 21.40 22.04
C LEU A 895 -5.44 20.02 22.07
N GLU A 896 -5.88 19.61 23.25
CA GLU A 896 -6.71 18.42 23.47
C GLU A 896 -8.19 18.72 23.13
N ILE A 897 -8.82 17.94 22.26
CA ILE A 897 -10.26 18.03 21.95
C ILE A 897 -10.92 16.66 22.03
N GLY A 898 -12.22 16.58 22.34
CA GLY A 898 -12.92 15.30 22.45
C GLY A 898 -14.00 15.23 23.54
N ALA A 899 -14.40 14.01 23.90
CA ALA A 899 -15.22 13.76 25.07
C ALA A 899 -14.32 13.70 26.31
N ALA A 900 -14.71 14.36 27.40
CA ALA A 900 -13.89 14.32 28.61
C ALA A 900 -14.03 12.95 29.31
N VAL A 901 -12.88 12.34 29.55
CA VAL A 901 -12.74 10.98 30.10
C VAL A 901 -13.41 10.86 31.48
N GLY A 902 -14.25 9.85 31.64
CA GLY A 902 -14.94 9.52 32.89
C GLY A 902 -16.24 8.73 32.65
N PRO A 903 -16.81 8.10 33.70
CA PRO A 903 -17.83 7.05 33.57
C PRO A 903 -19.23 7.52 33.14
N THR A 904 -19.34 8.73 32.59
CA THR A 904 -20.53 9.23 31.88
C THR A 904 -20.41 9.17 30.35
N GLN A 905 -19.20 8.94 29.81
CA GLN A 905 -19.05 8.27 28.53
C GLN A 905 -19.42 6.80 28.75
N ILE A 906 -20.45 6.32 28.04
CA ILE A 906 -21.03 4.99 28.23
C ILE A 906 -21.26 4.35 26.86
N ILE A 907 -20.70 3.16 26.69
CA ILE A 907 -20.81 2.33 25.50
C ILE A 907 -21.53 1.04 25.96
N PRO A 908 -22.80 0.82 25.56
CA PRO A 908 -23.56 -0.38 25.93
C PRO A 908 -22.86 -1.66 25.48
N ALA A 909 -23.07 -2.77 26.19
CA ALA A 909 -22.60 -4.08 25.78
C ALA A 909 -23.24 -4.52 24.44
N ARG A 910 -22.50 -5.29 23.63
CA ARG A 910 -22.99 -6.01 22.43
C ARG A 910 -23.56 -5.14 21.30
N GLN A 911 -23.00 -3.96 21.06
CA GLN A 911 -23.40 -3.09 19.94
C GLN A 911 -22.38 -3.20 18.81
N ASN A 912 -22.81 -3.59 17.61
CA ASN A 912 -21.92 -3.66 16.44
C ASN A 912 -21.37 -2.29 16.02
N LEU A 913 -22.10 -1.21 16.36
CA LEU A 913 -21.68 0.17 16.17
C LEU A 913 -22.39 1.04 17.20
N PHE A 914 -21.63 1.78 18.01
CA PHE A 914 -22.13 2.80 18.92
C PHE A 914 -21.24 4.04 18.84
N VAL A 915 -21.82 5.24 18.89
CA VAL A 915 -21.13 6.50 18.62
C VAL A 915 -21.13 7.39 19.86
N ASN A 916 -19.98 7.96 20.23
CA ASN A 916 -19.88 8.97 21.28
C ASN A 916 -19.20 10.24 20.72
N VAL A 917 -19.58 11.42 21.21
CA VAL A 917 -19.13 12.69 20.61
C VAL A 917 -18.55 13.67 21.62
N GLY A 918 -17.35 14.13 21.30
CA GLY A 918 -16.74 15.33 21.83
C GLY A 918 -17.17 16.59 21.08
N HIS A 919 -17.40 17.67 21.80
CA HIS A 919 -17.72 18.97 21.21
C HIS A 919 -16.73 20.03 21.68
N CYS A 920 -16.26 20.85 20.73
CA CYS A 920 -15.55 22.10 21.00
C CYS A 920 -16.35 23.25 20.36
N SER A 921 -16.85 24.19 21.17
CA SER A 921 -17.87 25.12 20.69
C SER A 921 -17.32 26.29 19.88
N SER A 922 -18.21 26.91 19.11
CA SER A 922 -17.95 28.19 18.45
C SER A 922 -17.71 29.34 19.44
N GLU A 923 -18.16 29.23 20.70
CA GLU A 923 -17.89 30.24 21.75
C GLU A 923 -16.49 30.04 22.35
N CYS A 924 -16.08 28.80 22.63
CA CYS A 924 -14.72 28.50 23.12
C CYS A 924 -13.68 28.89 22.08
N THR A 925 -13.85 28.44 20.83
CA THR A 925 -12.95 28.77 19.74
C THR A 925 -12.92 30.26 19.45
N ALA A 926 -14.05 30.97 19.35
CA ALA A 926 -14.06 32.43 19.12
C ALA A 926 -13.48 33.25 20.30
N THR A 927 -13.45 32.70 21.52
CA THR A 927 -12.84 33.34 22.69
C THR A 927 -11.34 33.08 22.80
N ALA A 928 -10.89 31.87 22.41
CA ALA A 928 -9.53 31.40 22.66
C ALA A 928 -8.60 31.40 21.43
N ILE A 929 -9.15 31.37 20.22
CA ILE A 929 -8.41 31.35 18.95
C ILE A 929 -8.46 32.77 18.34
N PRO A 930 -7.32 33.32 17.87
CA PRO A 930 -7.29 34.67 17.33
C PRO A 930 -8.05 34.75 15.99
N PRO A 931 -8.51 35.95 15.55
CA PRO A 931 -9.23 36.10 14.28
C PRO A 931 -8.46 35.71 13.00
N GLY A 932 -7.16 35.40 13.10
CA GLY A 932 -6.36 34.81 12.01
C GLY A 932 -6.45 33.28 11.92
N GLY A 933 -7.13 32.63 12.87
CA GLY A 933 -7.14 31.18 13.03
C GLY A 933 -5.90 30.63 13.72
N ILE A 934 -5.82 29.30 13.76
CA ILE A 934 -4.62 28.51 14.04
C ILE A 934 -4.46 27.48 12.92
N HIS A 935 -3.22 27.08 12.68
CA HIS A 935 -2.84 26.07 11.70
C HIS A 935 -2.44 24.81 12.45
N ILE A 936 -3.29 23.79 12.39
CA ILE A 936 -2.99 22.45 12.90
C ILE A 936 -1.98 21.80 11.94
N PHE A 937 -0.89 21.28 12.48
CA PHE A 937 0.19 20.65 11.72
C PHE A 937 0.54 19.23 12.17
N SER A 938 -0.03 18.76 13.27
CA SER A 938 -0.10 17.34 13.60
C SER A 938 -1.33 17.07 14.47
N GLY A 939 -1.68 15.79 14.62
CA GLY A 939 -2.79 15.33 15.43
C GLY A 939 -2.58 13.88 15.85
N PHE A 940 -2.33 13.66 17.14
CA PHE A 940 -2.35 12.34 17.75
C PHE A 940 -3.79 12.01 18.16
N LEU A 941 -4.34 10.90 17.68
CA LEU A 941 -5.72 10.49 17.92
C LEU A 941 -5.73 9.34 18.92
N HIS A 942 -6.61 9.40 19.91
CA HIS A 942 -6.81 8.37 20.92
C HIS A 942 -8.28 7.92 20.84
N SER A 943 -8.49 6.96 19.93
CA SER A 943 -9.72 6.66 19.19
C SER A 943 -10.25 7.83 18.33
N HIS A 944 -10.37 7.57 17.02
CA HIS A 944 -11.13 8.36 16.03
C HIS A 944 -10.96 9.91 16.06
N LEU A 945 -11.91 10.66 15.50
CA LEU A 945 -11.96 12.13 15.56
C LEU A 945 -12.87 12.56 16.72
N ILE A 946 -13.29 13.83 16.79
CA ILE A 946 -14.27 14.29 17.79
C ILE A 946 -15.59 13.50 17.82
N GLU A 947 -15.87 12.71 16.79
CA GLU A 947 -16.92 11.69 16.79
C GLU A 947 -16.25 10.31 16.71
N CYS A 948 -16.41 9.54 17.79
CA CYS A 948 -15.78 8.24 17.97
C CYS A 948 -16.79 7.11 17.79
N TYR A 949 -16.44 6.16 16.93
CA TYR A 949 -17.23 4.97 16.61
C TYR A 949 -16.60 3.78 17.33
N TYR A 950 -17.41 3.02 18.07
CA TYR A 950 -17.00 1.85 18.84
C TYR A 950 -17.76 0.62 18.41
N ASN A 951 -17.06 -0.51 18.30
CA ASN A 951 -17.69 -1.83 18.29
C ASN A 951 -17.59 -2.43 19.70
N SER A 952 -18.72 -2.79 20.28
CA SER A 952 -18.82 -3.47 21.57
C SER A 952 -19.49 -4.84 21.47
N SER A 953 -19.65 -5.40 20.25
CA SER A 953 -20.27 -6.72 20.00
C SER A 953 -19.77 -7.81 20.96
N ASN A 954 -18.49 -7.75 21.29
CA ASN A 954 -17.76 -8.77 22.03
C ASN A 954 -17.68 -8.45 23.55
N ARG A 955 -17.96 -7.19 23.96
CA ARG A 955 -18.00 -6.78 25.37
C ARG A 955 -19.22 -7.40 26.06
N LYS A 956 -18.99 -8.07 27.20
CA LYS A 956 -20.04 -8.78 27.98
C LYS A 956 -20.69 -7.89 29.05
N SER A 957 -19.88 -6.99 29.61
CA SER A 957 -20.18 -5.88 30.51
C SER A 957 -20.41 -4.58 29.72
N VAL A 958 -20.85 -3.53 30.40
CA VAL A 958 -20.77 -2.16 29.86
C VAL A 958 -19.30 -1.76 29.68
N THR A 959 -19.04 -0.82 28.77
CA THR A 959 -17.74 -0.15 28.66
C THR A 959 -17.95 1.35 28.93
N VAL A 960 -17.06 1.95 29.72
CA VAL A 960 -17.21 3.33 30.23
C VAL A 960 -15.97 4.17 29.95
N GLY A 961 -16.10 5.50 30.02
CA GLY A 961 -14.97 6.41 29.85
C GLY A 961 -13.99 6.33 31.03
N GLY A 962 -12.71 6.10 30.77
CA GLY A 962 -11.71 5.93 31.82
C GLY A 962 -10.29 5.71 31.31
N PHE A 963 -9.42 5.17 32.18
CA PHE A 963 -7.97 5.02 31.96
C PHE A 963 -7.48 3.57 32.07
N GLY A 964 -8.32 2.62 32.48
CA GLY A 964 -7.99 1.19 32.48
C GLY A 964 -8.21 0.52 31.12
N THR A 965 -7.58 -0.64 30.90
CA THR A 965 -7.69 -1.45 29.66
C THR A 965 -9.08 -2.07 29.39
N GLN A 966 -10.06 -1.84 30.26
CA GLN A 966 -11.48 -2.19 30.08
C GLN A 966 -12.38 -0.95 29.95
N GLU A 967 -11.77 0.24 29.91
CA GLU A 967 -12.39 1.55 29.76
C GLU A 967 -11.95 2.17 28.42
N GLU A 968 -12.60 3.26 28.00
CA GLU A 968 -12.38 3.90 26.70
C GLU A 968 -12.15 5.41 26.84
N MET A 969 -11.64 6.04 25.79
CA MET A 969 -11.57 7.51 25.65
C MET A 969 -12.15 7.96 24.31
N CYS A 970 -12.25 9.26 24.05
CA CYS A 970 -12.55 9.83 22.73
C CYS A 970 -11.82 11.16 22.62
N LEU A 971 -10.53 11.15 22.27
CA LEU A 971 -9.64 12.31 22.37
C LEU A 971 -8.76 12.49 21.12
N ALA A 972 -8.45 13.75 20.80
CA ALA A 972 -7.47 14.12 19.81
C ALA A 972 -6.58 15.25 20.33
N PHE A 973 -5.26 15.07 20.27
CA PHE A 973 -4.24 16.03 20.69
C PHE A 973 -3.63 16.68 19.46
N LEU A 974 -3.98 17.95 19.22
CA LEU A 974 -3.64 18.69 18.02
C LEU A 974 -2.43 19.60 18.25
N HIS A 975 -1.38 19.46 17.46
CA HIS A 975 -0.24 20.38 17.47
C HIS A 975 -0.51 21.52 16.49
N TYR A 976 -0.43 22.77 16.94
CA TYR A 976 -0.85 23.94 16.15
C TYR A 976 0.04 25.17 16.36
N TYR A 977 0.00 26.10 15.40
CA TYR A 977 0.61 27.44 15.52
C TYR A 977 -0.34 28.53 14.99
N PRO A 978 -0.18 29.82 15.40
CA PRO A 978 0.66 30.29 16.50
C PRO A 978 0.11 29.86 17.86
N ALA A 979 1.00 29.55 18.80
CA ALA A 979 0.70 29.14 20.16
C ALA A 979 -0.38 30.01 20.83
N GLN A 980 -1.46 29.40 21.32
CA GLN A 980 -2.49 30.07 22.10
C GLN A 980 -2.48 29.57 23.55
N LYS A 981 -3.33 30.18 24.40
CA LYS A 981 -3.45 29.80 25.81
C LYS A 981 -4.33 28.58 26.06
N ILE A 982 -5.13 28.16 25.08
CA ILE A 982 -6.04 27.01 25.23
C ILE A 982 -5.23 25.71 25.28
N ALA A 983 -5.51 24.91 26.31
CA ALA A 983 -4.94 23.59 26.53
C ALA A 983 -5.91 22.51 26.06
N SER A 984 -7.19 22.66 26.41
CA SER A 984 -8.21 21.67 26.10
C SER A 984 -9.60 22.26 25.84
N CYS A 985 -10.36 21.56 24.99
CA CYS A 985 -11.71 21.88 24.56
C CYS A 985 -12.54 20.59 24.50
N LEU A 986 -12.98 20.14 25.67
CA LEU A 986 -13.69 18.88 25.85
C LEU A 986 -15.18 19.09 26.15
N SER A 987 -15.99 18.04 26.00
CA SER A 987 -17.41 18.06 26.42
C SER A 987 -17.83 16.84 27.23
N LEU A 988 -18.88 16.98 28.04
CA LEU A 988 -19.51 15.92 28.84
C LEU A 988 -21.03 15.91 28.63
N PRO A 989 -21.70 14.75 28.48
CA PRO A 989 -23.16 14.69 28.39
C PRO A 989 -23.85 15.32 29.62
N SER A 990 -25.08 15.79 29.44
CA SER A 990 -25.85 16.40 30.53
C SER A 990 -26.19 15.38 31.60
N TYR A 991 -25.52 15.45 32.76
CA TYR A 991 -25.73 14.57 33.92
C TYR A 991 -27.21 14.41 34.29
N GLU A 992 -28.00 15.50 34.29
CA GLU A 992 -29.44 15.46 34.61
C GLU A 992 -30.21 14.57 33.64
N LYS A 993 -29.97 14.72 32.33
CA LYS A 993 -30.62 13.91 31.30
C LYS A 993 -30.13 12.46 31.31
N LEU A 994 -28.82 12.26 31.42
CA LEU A 994 -28.20 10.94 31.40
C LEU A 994 -28.69 10.09 32.58
N PHE A 995 -28.66 10.63 33.80
CA PHE A 995 -29.13 9.93 34.98
C PHE A 995 -30.66 9.75 35.00
N ALA A 996 -31.44 10.67 34.41
CA ALA A 996 -32.88 10.48 34.21
C ALA A 996 -33.19 9.32 33.24
N LEU A 997 -32.47 9.22 32.11
CA LEU A 997 -32.61 8.11 31.16
C LEU A 997 -32.22 6.76 31.78
N LEU A 998 -31.10 6.73 32.52
CA LEU A 998 -30.63 5.58 33.30
C LEU A 998 -31.50 5.28 34.54
N ARG A 999 -32.53 6.08 34.82
CA ARG A 999 -33.46 5.97 35.97
C ARG A 999 -32.80 6.03 37.35
N ILE A 1000 -31.65 6.70 37.44
CA ILE A 1000 -30.88 6.86 38.68
C ILE A 1000 -31.47 8.02 39.49
N SER A 1001 -31.90 7.74 40.72
CA SER A 1001 -32.65 8.70 41.55
C SER A 1001 -31.79 9.58 42.46
N ASN A 1002 -30.54 9.18 42.72
CA ASN A 1002 -29.63 9.89 43.63
C ASN A 1002 -28.18 9.51 43.31
N VAL A 1003 -27.28 10.49 43.26
CA VAL A 1003 -25.85 10.34 42.92
C VAL A 1003 -25.04 11.20 43.89
N ARG A 1004 -23.94 10.64 44.43
CA ARG A 1004 -22.96 11.35 45.25
C ARG A 1004 -21.55 11.04 44.78
N LEU A 1005 -20.64 12.01 44.86
CA LEU A 1005 -19.21 11.79 44.62
C LEU A 1005 -18.52 11.45 45.94
N GLU A 1006 -17.75 10.36 45.97
CA GLU A 1006 -16.90 10.00 47.11
C GLU A 1006 -15.40 10.18 46.78
N PRO A 1007 -14.63 10.93 47.59
CA PRO A 1007 -13.23 11.25 47.30
C PRO A 1007 -12.28 10.23 47.94
N LYS A 1008 -12.37 8.97 47.51
CA LYS A 1008 -11.45 7.90 47.88
C LYS A 1008 -10.81 7.35 46.63
N ASP A 1009 -9.48 7.33 46.62
CA ASP A 1009 -8.64 6.60 45.65
C ASP A 1009 -9.02 6.86 44.17
N GLY A 1010 -9.61 8.04 43.92
CA GLY A 1010 -10.36 8.40 42.72
C GLY A 1010 -11.49 9.40 43.04
N TYR A 1011 -12.30 9.74 42.04
CA TYR A 1011 -13.56 10.48 42.20
C TYR A 1011 -14.72 9.58 41.79
N GLU A 1012 -15.09 8.63 42.66
CA GLU A 1012 -16.13 7.65 42.34
C GLU A 1012 -17.54 8.26 42.39
N TYR A 1013 -18.34 7.97 41.36
CA TYR A 1013 -19.77 8.27 41.34
C TYR A 1013 -20.54 7.14 42.02
N MET A 1014 -20.93 7.35 43.28
CA MET A 1014 -21.76 6.42 44.03
C MET A 1014 -23.25 6.71 43.77
N VAL A 1015 -23.95 5.72 43.23
CA VAL A 1015 -25.38 5.80 42.89
C VAL A 1015 -26.24 5.07 43.92
N SER A 1016 -27.46 5.55 44.11
CA SER A 1016 -28.46 4.89 44.96
C SER A 1016 -29.73 4.64 44.16
N ASN A 1017 -30.07 3.37 43.95
CA ASN A 1017 -31.30 2.95 43.28
C ASN A 1017 -31.97 1.81 44.06
N ASN A 1018 -33.30 1.87 44.23
CA ASN A 1018 -34.12 0.92 44.99
C ASN A 1018 -33.59 0.54 46.40
N GLY A 1019 -32.76 1.40 47.03
CA GLY A 1019 -32.16 1.18 48.35
C GLY A 1019 -30.81 0.46 48.34
N LYS A 1020 -30.29 0.05 47.18
CA LYS A 1020 -28.90 -0.44 47.00
C LYS A 1020 -28.00 0.76 46.72
N ASN A 1021 -26.81 0.78 47.33
CA ASN A 1021 -25.76 1.78 47.07
C ASN A 1021 -24.56 1.05 46.45
N GLN A 1022 -24.09 1.52 45.30
CA GLN A 1022 -22.97 0.94 44.54
C GLN A 1022 -22.32 2.01 43.65
N THR A 1023 -21.25 1.68 42.93
CA THR A 1023 -20.67 2.62 41.95
C THR A 1023 -21.59 2.75 40.73
N LEU A 1024 -21.38 3.80 39.93
CA LEU A 1024 -22.06 3.96 38.65
C LEU A 1024 -21.76 2.79 37.69
N VAL A 1025 -20.54 2.25 37.72
CA VAL A 1025 -20.15 1.11 36.86
C VAL A 1025 -20.88 -0.16 37.28
N ASP A 1026 -20.89 -0.51 38.58
CA ASP A 1026 -21.67 -1.66 39.10
C ASP A 1026 -23.14 -1.59 38.68
N TYR A 1027 -23.71 -0.39 38.61
CA TYR A 1027 -25.12 -0.18 38.23
C TYR A 1027 -25.36 -0.33 36.72
N LEU A 1028 -24.39 0.03 35.89
CA LEU A 1028 -24.46 -0.12 34.45
C LEU A 1028 -24.20 -1.58 34.01
N ASP A 1029 -23.43 -2.35 34.78
CA ASP A 1029 -23.25 -3.80 34.57
C ASP A 1029 -24.45 -4.64 35.05
N GLU A 1030 -25.17 -4.20 36.08
CA GLU A 1030 -26.44 -4.82 36.50
C GLU A 1030 -27.64 -4.43 35.60
N LEU A 1031 -27.44 -3.59 34.58
CA LEU A 1031 -28.50 -3.10 33.70
C LEU A 1031 -28.82 -4.11 32.58
N ASP A 1032 -30.10 -4.42 32.39
CA ASP A 1032 -30.53 -5.26 31.26
C ASP A 1032 -30.54 -4.46 29.94
N TRP A 1033 -29.37 -4.40 29.31
CA TRP A 1033 -29.16 -3.77 28.01
C TRP A 1033 -30.03 -4.36 26.89
N SER A 1034 -30.52 -5.61 27.02
CA SER A 1034 -31.38 -6.22 25.99
C SER A 1034 -32.81 -5.67 25.95
N HIS A 1035 -33.23 -4.95 27.01
CA HIS A 1035 -34.51 -4.25 27.09
C HIS A 1035 -34.34 -2.75 27.41
N PHE A 1036 -33.13 -2.21 27.22
CA PHE A 1036 -32.81 -0.80 27.46
C PHE A 1036 -32.98 0.06 26.20
N ASP A 1037 -33.21 1.37 26.38
CA ASP A 1037 -33.37 2.34 25.28
C ASP A 1037 -32.00 2.78 24.75
N ILE A 1038 -31.36 1.89 23.99
CA ILE A 1038 -30.04 2.12 23.37
C ILE A 1038 -30.11 3.25 22.34
N GLU A 1039 -31.20 3.37 21.57
CA GLU A 1039 -31.41 4.49 20.64
C GLU A 1039 -31.56 5.83 21.37
N GLY A 1040 -32.27 5.87 22.49
CA GLY A 1040 -32.39 7.04 23.35
C GLY A 1040 -31.05 7.47 23.95
N LEU A 1041 -30.22 6.51 24.38
CA LEU A 1041 -28.87 6.79 24.88
C LEU A 1041 -27.93 7.25 23.76
N GLN A 1042 -27.95 6.57 22.61
CA GLN A 1042 -27.20 6.96 21.41
C GLN A 1042 -27.54 8.39 20.97
N ARG A 1043 -28.82 8.78 21.03
CA ARG A 1043 -29.25 10.14 20.73
C ARG A 1043 -28.74 11.14 21.76
N LEU A 1044 -28.80 10.78 23.05
CA LEU A 1044 -28.39 11.62 24.16
C LEU A 1044 -26.88 11.93 24.13
N LEU A 1045 -26.04 10.93 23.83
CA LEU A 1045 -24.58 11.04 23.78
C LEU A 1045 -24.02 11.62 22.46
N ARG A 1046 -24.88 11.82 21.45
CA ARG A 1046 -24.49 12.31 20.11
C ARG A 1046 -25.07 13.69 19.75
N TYR A 1047 -26.31 14.00 20.16
CA TYR A 1047 -27.04 15.17 19.67
C TYR A 1047 -27.61 16.09 20.76
N ASP A 1048 -27.76 15.63 22.00
CA ASP A 1048 -28.26 16.47 23.09
C ASP A 1048 -27.17 17.42 23.64
N PRO A 1049 -27.52 18.53 24.32
CA PRO A 1049 -26.53 19.46 24.84
C PRO A 1049 -25.58 18.83 25.89
N HIS A 1050 -24.29 18.88 25.58
CA HIS A 1050 -23.18 18.55 26.48
C HIS A 1050 -22.72 19.82 27.22
N ASN A 1051 -22.20 19.65 28.44
CA ASN A 1051 -21.48 20.68 29.20
C ASN A 1051 -20.06 20.85 28.64
N GLU A 1052 -19.59 22.08 28.48
CA GLU A 1052 -18.28 22.37 27.86
C GLU A 1052 -17.16 22.59 28.90
N LEU A 1053 -15.96 22.09 28.58
CA LEU A 1053 -14.74 22.18 29.38
C LEU A 1053 -13.61 22.85 28.58
N CYS A 1054 -13.82 24.13 28.23
CA CYS A 1054 -12.84 24.99 27.57
C CYS A 1054 -11.82 25.54 28.60
N ARG A 1055 -10.56 25.09 28.56
CA ARG A 1055 -9.51 25.41 29.57
C ARG A 1055 -8.23 25.99 28.99
N ALA A 1056 -7.56 26.81 29.80
CA ALA A 1056 -6.23 27.34 29.52
C ALA A 1056 -5.09 26.52 30.16
N ASN A 1057 -3.85 26.75 29.69
CA ASN A 1057 -2.60 26.11 30.15
C ASN A 1057 -2.29 26.27 31.67
N ASP A 1058 -3.05 27.09 32.40
CA ASP A 1058 -2.95 27.31 33.85
C ASP A 1058 -4.14 26.70 34.62
N ASP A 1059 -4.92 25.81 33.99
CA ASP A 1059 -6.15 25.16 34.48
C ASP A 1059 -7.31 26.13 34.80
N ASN A 1060 -7.20 27.40 34.40
CA ASN A 1060 -8.33 28.33 34.44
C ASN A 1060 -9.32 27.99 33.30
N LEU A 1061 -10.61 28.03 33.63
CA LEU A 1061 -11.69 27.92 32.66
C LEU A 1061 -11.78 29.21 31.83
N ILE A 1062 -11.85 29.05 30.51
CA ILE A 1062 -12.01 30.16 29.55
C ILE A 1062 -13.50 30.55 29.45
N LEU A 1063 -14.40 29.56 29.53
CA LEU A 1063 -15.85 29.75 29.55
C LEU A 1063 -16.47 29.49 30.95
N PRO A 1064 -17.69 29.98 31.24
CA PRO A 1064 -18.40 29.63 32.47
C PRO A 1064 -18.66 28.12 32.59
N ARG A 1065 -18.70 27.60 33.84
CA ARG A 1065 -18.96 26.17 34.16
C ARG A 1065 -20.32 25.62 33.69
N ASN A 1066 -21.18 26.49 33.15
CA ASN A 1066 -22.51 26.17 32.64
C ASN A 1066 -22.65 26.49 31.14
N ALA A 1067 -21.53 26.67 30.43
CA ALA A 1067 -21.52 26.67 28.97
C ALA A 1067 -21.92 25.29 28.46
N THR A 1068 -22.75 25.26 27.41
CA THR A 1068 -23.25 24.02 26.80
C THR A 1068 -23.20 24.11 25.29
N THR A 1069 -22.84 23.00 24.66
CA THR A 1069 -22.71 22.85 23.21
C THR A 1069 -23.37 21.55 22.77
N SER A 1070 -23.75 21.44 21.49
CA SER A 1070 -24.36 20.25 20.91
C SER A 1070 -23.73 19.97 19.54
N TYR A 1071 -24.13 18.86 18.92
CA TYR A 1071 -23.79 18.58 17.52
C TYR A 1071 -24.19 19.76 16.61
N PRO A 1072 -23.33 20.19 15.67
CA PRO A 1072 -23.64 21.31 14.77
C PRO A 1072 -24.62 20.90 13.66
N ASP A 1073 -25.50 21.80 13.26
CA ASP A 1073 -26.33 21.63 12.06
C ASP A 1073 -25.44 21.63 10.81
N VAL A 1074 -25.13 20.46 10.25
CA VAL A 1074 -24.35 20.30 9.01
C VAL A 1074 -25.25 20.57 7.81
N VAL A 1075 -25.30 21.84 7.38
CA VAL A 1075 -26.17 22.31 6.28
C VAL A 1075 -25.61 21.97 4.89
N ASP A 1076 -24.29 21.79 4.77
CA ASP A 1076 -23.59 21.57 3.50
C ASP A 1076 -22.38 20.64 3.74
N PRO A 1077 -22.47 19.33 3.45
CA PRO A 1077 -21.38 18.38 3.67
C PRO A 1077 -20.33 18.46 2.56
N TRP A 1078 -19.04 18.37 2.91
CA TRP A 1078 -17.97 18.36 1.93
C TRP A 1078 -17.99 17.06 1.09
N MET A 1079 -17.98 17.22 -0.23
CA MET A 1079 -17.86 16.13 -1.21
C MET A 1079 -16.65 16.35 -2.13
N PRO A 1080 -15.94 15.29 -2.54
CA PRO A 1080 -14.87 15.39 -3.55
C PRO A 1080 -15.38 15.78 -4.96
N PRO A 1081 -14.56 16.46 -5.78
CA PRO A 1081 -14.84 16.70 -7.20
C PRO A 1081 -15.01 15.43 -8.04
N LYS A 1082 -15.82 15.56 -9.10
CA LYS A 1082 -16.38 14.46 -9.91
C LYS A 1082 -15.57 14.15 -11.18
N ARG A 1083 -15.87 13.01 -11.83
CA ARG A 1083 -15.60 12.80 -13.27
C ARG A 1083 -16.07 14.01 -14.08
N ASN A 1084 -15.30 14.36 -15.11
CA ASN A 1084 -15.48 15.62 -15.86
C ASN A 1084 -16.29 15.43 -17.15
N CYS A 1085 -17.27 14.53 -17.12
CA CYS A 1085 -18.20 14.25 -18.22
C CYS A 1085 -19.08 15.49 -18.46
N SER A 1086 -19.02 16.09 -19.65
CA SER A 1086 -19.67 17.38 -19.90
C SER A 1086 -21.07 17.25 -20.51
N ASN A 1087 -22.05 16.84 -19.70
CA ASN A 1087 -23.51 16.93 -19.97
C ASN A 1087 -24.29 17.29 -18.70
#